data_AF-A0A1G9MPK3-F1
#
_entry.id   AF-A0A1G9MPK3-F1
#
_cell.length_a   1.000
_cell.length_b   1.000
_cell.length_c   1.000
_cell.angle_alpha   90.00
_cell.angle_beta   90.00
_cell.angle_gamma   90.00
#
_symmetry.space_group_name_H-M   'P 1'
#
loop_
_entity.id
_entity.type
_entity.pdbx_description
1 polymer ?
#
loop_
_entity_poly.entity_id
_entity_poly.type
_entity_poly.pdbx_seq_one_letter_code
_entity_poly.pdbx_strand_id
1 'polypeptide(L)'
;MLEWLQVIYYTLLQLAKVSRFNTIVMTCCLAYLLVQVLVPLIKKGYLKARQLIKEREAIKYRLVTKVEQIKKSLENRQGIDWQQWFSRQEQSLIHFLKRAVVYLPTAVGLIVWNVLFRLIYHLPFVKQERKRFDKEMKPILHFKNFRSFILMGLGFSGIAFLLTNYLVTVLRAGIRYVYLALITLRDDTQVVTFDWNSLLLRQLLNTKVFVIAPILAIPIFIIGLIIAWKSAWINFEQYRDYNNNEEGDDRFATEKDIHHQYKKVPNKNQTYPGEGGVPVLHETKGNLAGLTLRTQMQWQNRKISRYITTAETILGNLSIPSGYYYIDDSTTNMLGIGMTRSGKGEGHIMPSIDINSRAEIQPSLVIADPKGEHYQSSYKTMRKRGYDVNVLSFQNMDWSMSYNPLALAIDAAQKGYYEKTQTRVNAVAEAIYRKTKPGMGNGNAKYWEDTSISLFNAIAMALIDRANETAKNGEDDAWDTVTVRNIAKFLTDLGSEEVFVNDFGEIVENPDKNQQVKKKSKITVYFDNLRQINQKQFSKFRDMADLNFRSSDFASEETKGNVFSSMMSGINLFLQDNIAKLTSKNSIDLESVGFPRRLSVKFRSSSSQNMINNFAHRTAKITITSEESWGATTRTVTHVKEATALIDGEGYLTYVIAPKLPDHFIVTIDFNHPNNDGSAIQKHYYQFSAEKVYQKRGKVIRLDEYNKKPILDHIKVSILTQPEANLLQEDDIHLVYSDHPKVIYLVTPPNRTEYNGIVSLFLDQLFNANYELALSNGRKCVNRILHILDEFTNIPAIPHMETKISIGLGQNILYYLWIQNLEQLVDKYGENTAATIQDNCSLKIYVKSTSDKTNSRFSKDLGSRTITRRRRSSNILDEANPNVAIENPRQDLLTPTQLAKLQEGEAVILRGVKGRDNAGRKITTDPIFCHEKTSFPYRYMFLQEEFDQAMTLADIPVESAHRNLELQDVAVGAKKLFNNIIDWRLQLMSSVGSNTGELPKLKTRYDATSPQQQRFTSPGEMIQAAINDVVTESSSDFEDYDFSDNYADLFEDNVI
;
A
#
# COMPACT_ATOMS: atom_id res chain seq x y z
N MET A 1 33.26 25.08 50.08
CA MET A 1 33.44 26.48 49.61
C MET A 1 34.41 26.59 48.43
N LEU A 2 35.49 25.80 48.37
CA LEU A 2 36.45 25.77 47.26
C LEU A 2 35.93 25.16 45.94
N GLU A 3 34.99 24.21 45.98
CA GLU A 3 34.43 23.61 44.75
C GLU A 3 33.57 24.60 43.93
N TRP A 4 32.83 25.50 44.59
CA TRP A 4 32.06 26.54 43.92
C TRP A 4 32.96 27.55 43.20
N LEU A 5 34.12 27.87 43.78
CA LEU A 5 35.13 28.71 43.14
C LEU A 5 35.78 28.03 41.94
N GLN A 6 36.01 26.71 42.01
CA GLN A 6 36.49 25.93 40.88
C GLN A 6 35.46 25.89 39.74
N VAL A 7 34.18 25.68 40.06
CA VAL A 7 33.10 25.73 39.06
C VAL A 7 33.03 27.11 38.43
N ILE A 8 33.03 28.20 39.22
CA ILE A 8 33.02 29.57 38.69
C ILE A 8 34.25 29.83 37.81
N TYR A 9 35.44 29.42 38.26
CA TYR A 9 36.69 29.55 37.51
C TYR A 9 36.64 28.81 36.16
N TYR A 10 36.24 27.53 36.15
CA TYR A 10 36.12 26.75 34.92
C TYR A 10 35.00 27.24 34.00
N THR A 11 33.91 27.78 34.56
CA THR A 11 32.81 28.37 33.79
C THR A 11 33.24 29.67 33.13
N LEU A 12 33.99 30.52 33.83
CA LEU A 12 34.59 31.74 33.28
C LEU A 12 35.63 31.44 32.19
N LEU A 13 36.45 30.40 32.39
CA LEU A 13 37.43 29.91 31.42
C LEU A 13 36.76 29.35 30.15
N GLN A 14 35.65 28.63 30.30
CA GLN A 14 34.86 28.15 29.15
C GLN A 14 34.17 29.31 28.41
N LEU A 15 33.57 30.26 29.13
CA LEU A 15 32.94 31.46 28.53
C LEU A 15 33.96 32.32 27.75
N ALA A 16 35.19 32.42 28.24
CA ALA A 16 36.29 33.09 27.56
C ALA A 16 36.78 32.35 26.30
N LYS A 17 36.64 31.02 26.26
CA LYS A 17 37.01 30.18 25.09
C LYS A 17 35.96 30.17 23.97
N VAL A 18 34.70 30.50 24.27
CA VAL A 18 33.59 30.42 23.31
C VAL A 18 33.62 31.53 22.25
N SER A 19 34.13 32.72 22.58
CA SER A 19 34.22 33.84 21.63
C SER A 19 35.23 34.88 22.10
N ARG A 20 36.10 35.36 21.18
CA ARG A 20 37.07 36.44 21.44
C ARG A 20 36.40 37.72 21.96
N PHE A 21 35.14 37.96 21.60
CA PHE A 21 34.36 39.10 22.09
C PHE A 21 34.07 39.00 23.60
N ASN A 22 33.70 37.81 24.09
CA ASN A 22 33.46 37.59 25.51
C ASN A 22 34.75 37.72 26.33
N THR A 23 35.88 37.28 25.78
CA THR A 23 37.19 37.47 26.39
C THR A 23 37.50 38.96 26.57
N ILE A 24 37.25 39.78 25.54
CA ILE A 24 37.47 41.23 25.57
C ILE A 24 36.54 41.93 26.57
N VAL A 25 35.26 41.59 26.59
CA VAL A 25 34.30 42.17 27.54
C VAL A 25 34.69 41.85 28.98
N MET A 26 35.12 40.61 29.24
CA MET A 26 35.53 40.18 30.58
C MET A 26 36.86 40.78 31.02
N THR A 27 37.84 40.92 30.12
CA THR A 27 39.10 41.60 30.43
C THR A 27 38.89 43.10 30.62
N CYS A 28 38.01 43.75 29.85
CA CYS A 28 37.61 45.13 30.08
C CYS A 28 36.89 45.32 31.41
N CYS A 29 36.02 44.39 31.82
CA CYS A 29 35.33 44.44 33.10
C CYS A 29 36.29 44.22 34.28
N LEU A 30 37.25 43.29 34.13
CA LEU A 30 38.31 43.05 35.11
C LEU A 30 39.27 44.24 35.22
N ALA A 31 39.62 44.86 34.09
CA ALA A 31 40.43 46.07 34.04
C ALA A 31 39.68 47.25 34.67
N TYR A 32 38.37 47.39 34.45
CA TYR A 32 37.54 48.41 35.09
C TYR A 32 37.50 48.23 36.61
N LEU A 33 37.30 47.00 37.10
CA LEU A 33 37.33 46.69 38.53
C LEU A 33 38.71 46.94 39.14
N LEU A 34 39.79 46.56 38.44
CA LEU A 34 41.16 46.85 38.86
C LEU A 34 41.41 48.35 38.93
N VAL A 35 40.97 49.14 37.95
CA VAL A 35 41.11 50.60 37.94
C VAL A 35 40.29 51.23 39.09
N GLN A 36 39.07 50.74 39.36
CA GLN A 36 38.26 51.25 40.47
C GLN A 36 38.86 50.96 41.85
N VAL A 37 39.62 49.87 42.00
CA VAL A 37 40.27 49.48 43.26
C VAL A 37 41.67 50.10 43.41
N LEU A 38 42.47 50.15 42.35
CA LEU A 38 43.85 50.66 42.37
C LEU A 38 43.93 52.18 42.40
N VAL A 39 43.04 52.91 41.71
CA VAL A 39 43.10 54.39 41.66
C VAL A 39 42.91 55.05 43.04
N PRO A 40 41.95 54.64 43.89
CA PRO A 40 41.84 55.17 45.26
C PRO A 40 43.04 54.80 46.14
N LEU A 41 43.64 53.63 45.93
CA LEU A 41 44.81 53.12 46.66
C LEU A 41 46.07 53.92 46.31
N ILE A 42 46.28 54.22 45.03
CA ILE A 42 47.41 55.03 44.54
C ILE A 42 47.23 56.49 44.96
N LYS A 43 46.00 57.04 44.92
CA LYS A 43 45.72 58.42 45.36
C LYS A 43 45.94 58.61 46.88
N LYS A 44 45.56 57.63 47.70
CA LYS A 44 45.85 57.61 49.15
C LYS A 44 47.33 57.35 49.46
N GLY A 45 48.00 56.48 48.69
CA GLY A 45 49.42 56.19 48.84
C GLY A 45 50.33 57.36 48.47
N TYR A 46 50.00 58.09 47.40
CA TYR A 46 50.75 59.26 46.93
C TYR A 46 50.65 60.45 47.90
N LEU A 47 49.46 60.71 48.48
CA LEU A 47 49.28 61.74 49.51
C LEU A 47 50.02 61.42 50.81
N LYS A 48 50.04 60.14 51.24
CA LYS A 48 50.83 59.68 52.40
C LYS A 48 52.33 59.72 52.16
N ALA A 49 52.80 59.34 50.96
CA ALA A 49 54.21 59.40 50.60
C ALA A 49 54.74 60.84 50.54
N ARG A 50 53.92 61.79 50.05
CA ARG A 50 54.27 63.22 49.98
C ARG A 50 54.36 63.89 51.36
N GLN A 51 53.58 63.43 52.36
CA GLN A 51 53.72 63.85 53.76
C GLN A 51 54.91 63.20 54.47
N LEU A 52 55.19 61.91 54.18
CA LEU A 52 56.33 61.17 54.76
C LEU A 52 57.71 61.63 54.26
N ILE A 53 57.77 62.25 53.08
CA ILE A 53 59.02 62.76 52.49
C ILE A 53 59.38 64.17 53.04
N LYS A 54 58.42 64.92 53.62
CA LYS A 54 58.64 66.30 54.09
C LYS A 54 59.04 66.45 55.57
N GLU A 55 58.94 65.40 56.39
CA GLU A 55 59.28 65.43 57.85
C GLU A 55 60.25 64.32 58.28
N ARG A 56 61.27 64.02 57.46
CA ARG A 56 62.18 62.86 57.71
C ARG A 56 63.01 62.98 59.00
N GLU A 57 63.34 64.19 59.46
CA GLU A 57 64.12 64.39 60.69
C GLU A 57 63.26 64.50 61.96
N ALA A 58 62.06 65.08 61.86
CA ALA A 58 61.13 65.18 62.99
C ALA A 58 60.54 63.81 63.40
N ILE A 59 60.45 62.86 62.46
CA ILE A 59 59.95 61.50 62.71
C ILE A 59 60.96 60.66 63.49
N LYS A 60 62.27 60.86 63.28
CA LYS A 60 63.33 60.13 64.01
C LYS A 60 63.39 60.56 65.48
N TYR A 61 63.25 61.86 65.74
CA TYR A 61 63.17 62.42 67.09
C TYR A 61 61.88 61.99 67.80
N ARG A 62 60.72 62.08 67.13
CA ARG A 62 59.42 61.64 67.68
C ARG A 62 59.35 60.14 67.94
N LEU A 63 60.05 59.30 67.17
CA LEU A 63 60.08 57.84 67.36
C LEU A 63 60.89 57.42 68.59
N VAL A 64 62.03 58.07 68.84
CA VAL A 64 62.84 57.77 70.04
C VAL A 64 62.12 58.24 71.30
N THR A 65 61.55 59.45 71.30
CA THR A 65 60.75 59.94 72.44
C THR A 65 59.43 59.19 72.62
N LYS A 66 58.78 58.70 71.54
CA LYS A 66 57.58 57.85 71.67
C LYS A 66 57.93 56.48 72.21
N VAL A 67 59.06 55.89 71.87
CA VAL A 67 59.47 54.57 72.40
C VAL A 67 59.79 54.67 73.89
N GLU A 68 60.38 55.77 74.36
CA GLU A 68 60.57 56.05 75.80
C GLU A 68 59.25 56.40 76.52
N GLN A 69 58.35 57.15 75.88
CA GLN A 69 57.00 57.41 76.41
C GLN A 69 56.13 56.14 76.44
N ILE A 70 56.27 55.23 75.47
CA ILE A 70 55.55 53.95 75.43
C ILE A 70 56.08 53.01 76.52
N LYS A 71 57.38 53.06 76.83
CA LYS A 71 57.96 52.31 77.96
C LYS A 71 57.43 52.81 79.32
N LYS A 72 57.25 54.13 79.49
CA LYS A 72 56.62 54.73 80.69
C LYS A 72 55.08 54.62 80.72
N SER A 73 54.43 54.52 79.56
CA SER A 73 52.98 54.32 79.41
C SER A 73 52.53 52.87 79.61
N LEU A 74 53.46 51.90 79.58
CA LEU A 74 53.15 50.49 79.82
C LEU A 74 53.03 50.14 81.32
N GLU A 75 53.48 51.02 82.22
CA GLU A 75 53.43 50.80 83.67
C GLU A 75 52.14 51.28 84.36
N ASN A 76 51.17 51.86 83.64
CA ASN A 76 49.86 52.20 84.23
C ASN A 76 48.69 51.91 83.28
N ARG A 77 47.77 51.04 83.73
CA ARG A 77 46.55 50.56 83.05
C ARG A 77 45.48 51.65 82.83
N GLN A 78 44.67 51.54 81.76
CA GLN A 78 43.20 51.27 81.78
C GLN A 78 42.48 51.60 80.43
N GLY A 79 41.68 50.64 79.92
CA GLY A 79 40.39 50.77 79.16
C GLY A 79 40.34 51.41 77.75
N ILE A 80 39.87 50.67 76.73
CA ILE A 80 39.43 51.22 75.42
C ILE A 80 37.94 50.89 75.19
N ASP A 81 37.18 51.90 74.76
CA ASP A 81 35.71 51.91 74.63
C ASP A 81 35.24 51.43 73.23
N TRP A 82 34.33 50.45 73.20
CA TRP A 82 33.93 49.67 72.01
C TRP A 82 32.74 50.26 71.23
N GLN A 83 32.09 51.30 71.75
CA GLN A 83 30.83 51.81 71.19
C GLN A 83 30.99 52.65 69.91
N GLN A 84 32.15 53.27 69.70
CA GLN A 84 32.35 54.21 68.57
C GLN A 84 32.78 53.52 67.26
N TRP A 85 33.20 52.26 67.33
CA TRP A 85 33.66 51.49 66.16
C TRP A 85 32.51 50.92 65.33
N PHE A 86 31.42 50.49 65.99
CA PHE A 86 30.30 49.82 65.32
C PHE A 86 29.46 50.75 64.41
N SER A 87 29.28 52.02 64.77
CA SER A 87 28.36 52.93 64.05
C SER A 87 28.88 53.43 62.69
N ARG A 88 30.19 53.36 62.43
CA ARG A 88 30.78 53.81 61.14
C ARG A 88 30.76 52.76 60.03
N GLN A 89 30.59 51.48 60.36
CA GLN A 89 30.70 50.39 59.39
C GLN A 89 29.35 50.03 58.72
N GLU A 90 28.24 50.41 59.35
CA GLU A 90 26.87 50.03 58.95
C GLU A 90 26.42 50.70 57.64
N GLN A 91 26.72 51.99 57.43
CA GLN A 91 26.29 52.71 56.21
C GLN A 91 27.02 52.25 54.93
N SER A 92 28.28 51.81 55.05
CA SER A 92 29.07 51.29 53.93
C SER A 92 28.56 49.92 53.45
N LEU A 93 28.15 49.07 54.39
CA LEU A 93 27.66 47.71 54.13
C LEU A 93 26.28 47.73 53.46
N ILE A 94 25.39 48.63 53.89
CA ILE A 94 24.04 48.77 53.32
C ILE A 94 24.10 49.24 51.86
N HIS A 95 25.04 50.12 51.49
CA HIS A 95 25.20 50.59 50.11
C HIS A 95 25.79 49.51 49.18
N PHE A 96 26.68 48.68 49.72
CA PHE A 96 27.24 47.52 49.01
C PHE A 96 26.18 46.42 48.80
N LEU A 97 25.36 46.12 49.82
CA LEU A 97 24.25 45.18 49.75
C LEU A 97 23.17 45.62 48.76
N LYS A 98 22.81 46.92 48.71
CA LYS A 98 21.86 47.44 47.72
C LYS A 98 22.34 47.27 46.27
N ARG A 99 23.65 47.38 46.01
CA ARG A 99 24.22 47.08 44.68
C ARG A 99 24.27 45.57 44.43
N ALA A 100 24.63 44.77 45.43
CA ALA A 100 24.70 43.31 45.30
C ALA A 100 23.34 42.66 45.01
N VAL A 101 22.24 43.19 45.56
CA VAL A 101 20.86 42.69 45.32
C VAL A 101 20.41 42.82 43.86
N VAL A 102 21.04 43.66 43.03
CA VAL A 102 20.73 43.75 41.58
C VAL A 102 21.60 42.78 40.75
N TYR A 103 22.85 42.54 41.16
CA TYR A 103 23.81 41.71 40.43
C TYR A 103 23.75 40.22 40.80
N LEU A 104 23.31 39.86 42.01
CA LEU A 104 23.16 38.48 42.46
C LEU A 104 22.03 37.73 41.73
N PRO A 105 20.82 38.29 41.57
CA PRO A 105 19.74 37.63 40.83
C PRO A 105 20.06 37.49 39.33
N THR A 106 20.83 38.42 38.76
CA THR A 106 21.29 38.33 37.36
C THR A 106 22.40 37.30 37.17
N ALA A 107 23.34 37.19 38.11
CA ALA A 107 24.36 36.14 38.09
C ALA A 107 23.76 34.74 38.36
N VAL A 108 22.86 34.62 39.35
CA VAL A 108 22.10 33.38 39.63
C VAL A 108 21.19 33.07 38.44
N GLY A 109 20.53 34.06 37.85
CA GLY A 109 19.72 33.92 36.65
C GLY A 109 20.54 33.41 35.46
N LEU A 110 21.76 33.92 35.24
CA LEU A 110 22.65 33.41 34.20
C LEU A 110 23.13 31.98 34.46
N ILE A 111 23.39 31.61 35.71
CA ILE A 111 23.78 30.25 36.11
C ILE A 111 22.60 29.30 35.94
N VAL A 112 21.42 29.66 36.44
CA VAL A 112 20.17 28.90 36.29
C VAL A 112 19.81 28.76 34.82
N TRP A 113 19.88 29.84 34.03
CA TRP A 113 19.60 29.79 32.60
C TRP A 113 20.61 28.92 31.86
N ASN A 114 21.88 28.91 32.25
CA ASN A 114 22.90 28.03 31.66
C ASN A 114 22.70 26.55 32.07
N VAL A 115 22.31 26.27 33.31
CA VAL A 115 21.92 24.92 33.76
C VAL A 115 20.66 24.46 33.04
N LEU A 116 19.66 25.33 32.89
CA LEU A 116 18.44 25.08 32.13
C LEU A 116 18.78 24.85 30.65
N PHE A 117 19.70 25.64 30.08
CA PHE A 117 20.16 25.51 28.70
C PHE A 117 20.94 24.21 28.49
N ARG A 118 21.76 23.77 29.46
CA ARG A 118 22.44 22.46 29.43
C ARG A 118 21.47 21.30 29.60
N LEU A 119 20.48 21.41 30.49
CA LEU A 119 19.38 20.44 30.61
C LEU A 119 18.60 20.36 29.31
N ILE A 120 18.26 21.51 28.71
CA ILE A 120 17.62 21.62 27.40
C ILE A 120 18.51 21.02 26.30
N TYR A 121 19.82 21.22 26.34
CA TYR A 121 20.77 20.59 25.40
C TYR A 121 20.91 19.08 25.58
N HIS A 122 20.61 18.57 26.77
CA HIS A 122 20.45 17.14 27.04
C HIS A 122 19.05 16.62 26.70
N LEU A 123 18.07 17.50 26.46
CA LEU A 123 16.76 17.07 25.96
C LEU A 123 16.89 16.60 24.51
N PRO A 124 16.22 15.50 24.15
CA PRO A 124 16.45 14.78 22.89
C PRO A 124 16.14 15.58 21.62
N PHE A 125 15.47 16.73 21.72
CA PHE A 125 15.14 17.61 20.60
C PHE A 125 16.20 18.68 20.31
N VAL A 126 17.25 18.81 21.14
CA VAL A 126 18.32 19.80 20.94
C VAL A 126 19.54 19.15 20.28
N LYS A 127 19.49 19.15 18.94
CA LYS A 127 20.63 19.04 18.00
C LYS A 127 21.73 18.01 18.36
N GLN A 128 21.36 16.73 18.48
CA GLN A 128 22.29 15.58 18.41
C GLN A 128 22.23 14.88 17.05
N GLU A 129 22.12 15.63 15.95
CA GLU A 129 22.13 15.05 14.60
C GLU A 129 23.58 14.65 14.22
N ARG A 130 23.88 13.36 14.21
CA ARG A 130 25.12 12.85 13.60
C ARG A 130 25.01 13.02 12.09
N LYS A 131 25.86 13.86 11.49
CA LYS A 131 25.97 13.97 10.02
C LYS A 131 26.43 12.62 9.45
N ARG A 132 25.50 11.81 8.94
CA ARG A 132 25.80 10.47 8.40
C ARG A 132 26.26 10.51 6.95
N PHE A 133 25.68 11.41 6.18
CA PHE A 133 26.06 11.68 4.80
C PHE A 133 26.84 12.99 4.77
N ASP A 134 27.86 13.06 3.92
CA ASP A 134 28.61 14.29 3.67
C ASP A 134 27.68 15.32 3.01
N LYS A 135 26.93 16.05 3.85
CA LYS A 135 26.30 17.30 3.43
C LYS A 135 27.47 18.24 3.15
N GLU A 136 27.60 18.69 1.89
CA GLU A 136 28.54 19.76 1.54
C GLU A 136 28.40 20.86 2.60
N MET A 137 29.46 21.09 3.39
CA MET A 137 29.47 22.22 4.30
C MET A 137 29.63 23.47 3.46
N LYS A 138 28.48 23.99 3.04
CA LYS A 138 28.34 25.30 2.45
C LYS A 138 28.66 26.33 3.53
N PRO A 139 29.72 27.15 3.39
CA PRO A 139 30.00 28.20 4.37
C PRO A 139 28.82 29.19 4.43
N ILE A 140 28.72 29.98 5.48
CA ILE A 140 27.58 30.89 5.67
C ILE A 140 27.49 31.91 4.51
N LEU A 141 28.63 32.26 3.91
CA LEU A 141 28.74 33.14 2.75
C LEU A 141 29.67 32.48 1.71
N HIS A 142 29.09 31.82 0.70
CA HIS A 142 29.79 31.49 -0.53
C HIS A 142 28.90 31.76 -1.73
N PHE A 143 29.54 32.21 -2.81
CA PHE A 143 28.83 32.65 -3.99
C PHE A 143 29.49 32.04 -5.21
N LYS A 144 28.75 31.15 -5.88
CA LYS A 144 29.25 30.35 -7.01
C LYS A 144 29.22 31.10 -8.34
N ASN A 145 28.23 31.99 -8.49
CA ASN A 145 27.91 32.62 -9.77
C ASN A 145 28.41 34.06 -9.83
N PHE A 146 28.75 34.52 -11.04
CA PHE A 146 29.20 35.90 -11.27
C PHE A 146 28.15 36.95 -10.83
N ARG A 147 26.86 36.67 -11.00
CA ARG A 147 25.77 37.53 -10.49
C ARG A 147 25.82 37.70 -8.97
N SER A 148 26.18 36.65 -8.25
CA SER A 148 26.31 36.66 -6.79
C SER A 148 27.57 37.40 -6.33
N PHE A 149 28.66 37.35 -7.10
CA PHE A 149 29.85 38.19 -6.87
C PHE A 149 29.50 39.69 -6.92
N ILE A 150 28.74 40.13 -7.93
CA ILE A 150 28.30 41.53 -8.04
C ILE A 150 27.46 41.95 -6.83
N LEU A 151 26.47 41.12 -6.44
CA LEU A 151 25.62 41.39 -5.29
C LEU A 151 26.42 41.45 -3.97
N MET A 152 27.45 40.62 -3.82
CA MET A 152 28.36 40.65 -2.67
C MET A 152 29.25 41.88 -2.68
N GLY A 153 29.81 42.26 -3.83
CA GLY A 153 30.58 43.49 -3.99
C GLY A 153 29.76 44.70 -3.54
N LEU A 154 28.49 44.77 -3.94
CA LEU A 154 27.54 45.80 -3.49
C LEU A 154 27.23 45.69 -1.98
N GLY A 155 27.00 44.49 -1.44
CA GLY A 155 26.73 44.28 -0.02
C GLY A 155 27.90 44.68 0.89
N PHE A 156 29.13 44.26 0.55
CA PHE A 156 30.34 44.65 1.27
C PHE A 156 30.66 46.13 1.09
N SER A 157 30.36 46.71 -0.06
CA SER A 157 30.42 48.17 -0.26
C SER A 157 29.47 48.90 0.70
N GLY A 158 28.26 48.36 0.92
CA GLY A 158 27.31 48.85 1.93
C GLY A 158 27.87 48.76 3.35
N ILE A 159 28.53 47.66 3.72
CA ILE A 159 29.17 47.52 5.04
C ILE A 159 30.34 48.51 5.18
N ALA A 160 31.19 48.64 4.15
CA ALA A 160 32.27 49.62 4.12
C ALA A 160 31.76 51.05 4.26
N PHE A 161 30.60 51.37 3.67
CA PHE A 161 29.92 52.65 3.81
C PHE A 161 29.48 52.91 5.25
N LEU A 162 28.80 51.94 5.88
CA LEU A 162 28.36 52.04 7.29
C LEU A 162 29.55 52.21 8.24
N LEU A 163 30.59 51.39 8.05
CA LEU A 163 31.80 51.44 8.87
C LEU A 163 32.55 52.76 8.70
N THR A 164 32.59 53.32 7.48
CA THR A 164 33.21 54.62 7.24
C THR A 164 32.45 55.75 7.94
N ASN A 165 31.11 55.76 7.84
CA ASN A 165 30.27 56.74 8.55
C ASN A 165 30.52 56.69 10.05
N TYR A 166 30.56 55.50 10.62
CA TYR A 166 30.78 55.30 12.05
C TYR A 166 32.20 55.69 12.46
N LEU A 167 33.22 55.18 11.77
CA LEU A 167 34.63 55.44 12.09
C LEU A 167 34.97 56.92 12.02
N VAL A 168 34.51 57.63 10.98
CA VAL A 168 34.77 59.07 10.83
C VAL A 168 34.00 59.88 11.88
N THR A 169 32.80 59.45 12.28
CA THR A 169 32.04 60.08 13.37
C THR A 169 32.79 59.96 14.71
N VAL A 170 33.32 58.77 15.01
CA VAL A 170 34.10 58.51 16.23
C VAL A 170 35.43 59.25 16.21
N LEU A 171 36.16 59.21 15.08
CA LEU A 171 37.41 59.95 14.91
C LEU A 171 37.20 61.45 15.06
N ARG A 172 36.14 62.02 14.49
CA ARG A 172 35.80 63.45 14.64
C ARG A 172 35.51 63.81 16.10
N ALA A 173 34.75 62.99 16.82
CA ALA A 173 34.46 63.21 18.23
C ALA A 173 35.74 63.11 19.08
N GLY A 174 36.62 62.14 18.78
CA GLY A 174 37.92 61.96 19.41
C GLY A 174 38.88 63.13 19.16
N ILE A 175 39.05 63.56 17.90
CA ILE A 175 39.90 64.71 17.53
C ILE A 175 39.36 65.98 18.20
N ARG A 176 38.04 66.21 18.20
CA ARG A 176 37.42 67.37 18.88
C ARG A 176 37.66 67.34 20.39
N TYR A 177 37.54 66.17 21.02
CA TYR A 177 37.83 66.00 22.44
C TYR A 177 39.30 66.28 22.76
N VAL A 178 40.24 65.72 21.99
CA VAL A 178 41.69 65.95 22.17
C VAL A 178 42.06 67.42 21.93
N TYR A 179 41.51 68.04 20.88
CA TYR A 179 41.73 69.45 20.57
C TYR A 179 41.23 70.38 21.69
N LEU A 180 40.01 70.15 22.19
CA LEU A 180 39.46 70.91 23.30
C LEU A 180 40.21 70.63 24.61
N ALA A 181 40.58 69.38 24.90
CA ALA A 181 41.36 69.01 26.08
C ALA A 181 42.75 69.67 26.11
N LEU A 182 43.40 69.77 24.95
CA LEU A 182 44.68 70.47 24.79
C LEU A 182 44.55 71.99 24.99
N ILE A 183 43.44 72.59 24.56
CA ILE A 183 43.17 74.02 24.77
C ILE A 183 42.81 74.33 26.23
N THR A 184 42.06 73.45 26.90
CA THR A 184 41.69 73.61 28.32
C THR A 184 42.84 73.39 29.30
N LEU A 185 43.99 72.84 28.86
CA LEU A 185 45.22 72.88 29.66
C LEU A 185 45.79 74.30 29.82
N ARG A 186 45.27 75.27 29.06
CA ARG A 186 45.68 76.69 29.09
C ARG A 186 44.76 77.59 29.91
N ASP A 187 43.51 77.20 30.14
CA ASP A 187 42.49 77.95 30.92
C ASP A 187 41.70 77.00 31.86
N ASP A 188 41.80 77.23 33.17
CA ASP A 188 41.39 76.32 34.26
C ASP A 188 39.87 76.21 34.52
N THR A 189 39.00 76.66 33.60
CA THR A 189 37.56 76.86 33.89
C THR A 189 36.57 76.01 33.07
N GLN A 190 36.98 75.06 32.25
CA GLN A 190 36.02 74.17 31.53
C GLN A 190 36.35 72.67 31.61
N VAL A 191 35.38 71.89 32.08
CA VAL A 191 35.45 70.41 32.08
C VAL A 191 35.04 69.90 30.69
N VAL A 192 35.99 69.38 29.92
CA VAL A 192 35.73 68.78 28.61
C VAL A 192 35.14 67.38 28.77
N THR A 193 33.91 67.17 28.28
CA THR A 193 33.27 65.86 28.25
C THR A 193 33.28 65.27 26.85
N PHE A 194 33.70 64.01 26.71
CA PHE A 194 33.59 63.27 25.45
C PHE A 194 32.11 63.05 25.09
N ASP A 195 31.74 63.31 23.83
CA ASP A 195 30.37 63.10 23.36
C ASP A 195 30.12 61.61 23.14
N TRP A 196 29.62 60.93 24.17
CA TRP A 196 29.27 59.51 24.14
C TRP A 196 28.19 59.17 23.11
N ASN A 197 27.43 60.16 22.60
CA ASN A 197 26.46 59.94 21.52
C ASN A 197 27.12 59.59 20.18
N SER A 198 28.42 59.86 20.02
CA SER A 198 29.20 59.50 18.84
C SER A 198 29.45 58.00 18.70
N LEU A 199 29.35 57.24 19.80
CA LEU A 199 29.52 55.78 19.84
C LEU A 199 28.21 55.00 19.67
N LEU A 200 27.09 55.70 19.49
CA LEU A 200 25.79 55.05 19.30
C LEU A 200 25.66 54.44 17.90
N LEU A 201 25.07 53.24 17.80
CA LEU A 201 24.83 52.51 16.55
C LEU A 201 24.06 53.32 15.49
N ARG A 202 23.22 54.29 15.90
CA ARG A 202 22.49 55.18 14.97
C ARG A 202 23.42 55.99 14.05
N GLN A 203 24.69 56.18 14.43
CA GLN A 203 25.67 56.90 13.63
C GLN A 203 26.19 56.11 12.41
N LEU A 204 25.94 54.79 12.32
CA LEU A 204 26.29 53.98 11.15
C LEU A 204 25.62 54.51 9.86
N LEU A 205 24.43 55.11 9.98
CA LEU A 205 23.64 55.62 8.85
C LEU A 205 23.78 57.13 8.63
N ASN A 206 24.72 57.80 9.33
CA ASN A 206 24.87 59.24 9.24
C ASN A 206 25.63 59.66 7.97
N THR A 207 24.92 59.81 6.86
CA THR A 207 25.50 60.16 5.55
C THR A 207 26.04 61.59 5.48
N LYS A 208 25.65 62.46 6.42
CA LYS A 208 26.14 63.86 6.48
C LYS A 208 27.65 63.93 6.73
N VAL A 209 28.26 62.85 7.20
CA VAL A 209 29.70 62.76 7.47
C VAL A 209 30.55 62.97 6.22
N PHE A 210 30.06 62.56 5.04
CA PHE A 210 30.73 62.80 3.76
C PHE A 210 30.74 64.27 3.33
N VAL A 211 29.77 65.07 3.80
CA VAL A 211 29.71 66.52 3.54
C VAL A 211 30.50 67.29 4.59
N ILE A 212 30.45 66.85 5.85
CA ILE A 212 31.05 67.56 6.99
C ILE A 212 32.56 67.28 7.10
N ALA A 213 33.03 66.10 6.71
CA ALA A 213 34.44 65.71 6.79
C ALA A 213 34.91 64.94 5.53
N PRO A 214 34.81 65.53 4.32
CA PRO A 214 35.10 64.84 3.05
C PRO A 214 36.55 64.34 2.96
N ILE A 215 37.51 65.10 3.51
CA ILE A 215 38.94 64.79 3.50
C ILE A 215 39.25 63.49 4.27
N LEU A 216 38.46 63.15 5.30
CA LEU A 216 38.61 61.90 6.05
C LEU A 216 37.69 60.80 5.50
N ALA A 217 36.45 61.13 5.16
CA ALA A 217 35.44 60.15 4.77
C ALA A 217 35.69 59.54 3.38
N ILE A 218 36.07 60.34 2.38
CA ILE A 218 36.26 59.85 1.00
C ILE A 218 37.42 58.86 0.89
N PRO A 219 38.64 59.13 1.43
CA PRO A 219 39.75 58.19 1.33
C PRO A 219 39.50 56.89 2.11
N ILE A 220 38.93 56.97 3.31
CA ILE A 220 38.60 55.79 4.14
C ILE A 220 37.55 54.93 3.43
N PHE A 221 36.56 55.56 2.80
CA PHE A 221 35.54 54.84 2.04
C PHE A 221 36.13 54.14 0.80
N ILE A 222 36.99 54.81 0.04
CA ILE A 222 37.67 54.23 -1.14
C ILE A 222 38.53 53.03 -0.74
N ILE A 223 39.30 53.13 0.35
CA ILE A 223 40.08 52.00 0.90
C ILE A 223 39.13 50.86 1.29
N GLY A 224 38.02 51.17 1.96
CA GLY A 224 36.97 50.22 2.31
C GLY A 224 36.37 49.52 1.09
N LEU A 225 36.11 50.25 0.00
CA LEU A 225 35.61 49.70 -1.27
C LEU A 225 36.61 48.74 -1.92
N ILE A 226 37.89 49.11 -1.98
CA ILE A 226 38.93 48.24 -2.55
C ILE A 226 39.03 46.94 -1.76
N ILE A 227 39.02 47.02 -0.42
CA ILE A 227 39.03 45.84 0.46
C ILE A 227 37.76 45.01 0.27
N ALA A 228 36.59 45.66 0.19
CA ALA A 228 35.30 45.01 -0.03
C ALA A 228 35.27 44.21 -1.34
N TRP A 229 35.67 44.82 -2.46
CA TRP A 229 35.69 44.15 -3.76
C TRP A 229 36.79 43.10 -3.89
N LYS A 230 37.97 43.33 -3.29
CA LYS A 230 39.03 42.31 -3.21
C LYS A 230 38.59 41.11 -2.38
N SER A 231 37.91 41.34 -1.25
CA SER A 231 37.34 40.27 -0.42
C SER A 231 36.23 39.53 -1.15
N ALA A 232 35.39 40.24 -1.91
CA ALA A 232 34.36 39.65 -2.75
C ALA A 232 34.99 38.77 -3.84
N TRP A 233 36.07 39.23 -4.47
CA TRP A 233 36.78 38.47 -5.51
C TRP A 233 37.47 37.23 -4.95
N ILE A 234 38.17 37.34 -3.82
CA ILE A 234 38.81 36.20 -3.16
C ILE A 234 37.76 35.15 -2.76
N ASN A 235 36.63 35.58 -2.21
CA ASN A 235 35.54 34.66 -1.88
C ASN A 235 34.94 34.03 -3.15
N PHE A 236 34.71 34.82 -4.21
CA PHE A 236 34.24 34.29 -5.49
C PHE A 236 35.22 33.28 -6.08
N GLU A 237 36.50 33.60 -6.21
CA GLU A 237 37.50 32.68 -6.77
C GLU A 237 37.65 31.42 -5.90
N GLN A 238 37.64 31.60 -4.58
CA GLN A 238 37.72 30.48 -3.65
C GLN A 238 36.49 29.57 -3.75
N TYR A 239 35.29 30.09 -4.02
CA TYR A 239 34.04 29.32 -4.01
C TYR A 239 33.35 29.18 -5.38
N ARG A 240 34.01 29.62 -6.44
CA ARG A 240 33.57 29.43 -7.83
C ARG A 240 33.42 27.94 -8.07
N ASP A 241 32.36 27.60 -8.78
CA ASP A 241 32.16 26.23 -9.20
C ASP A 241 33.13 25.95 -10.36
N TYR A 242 34.07 25.03 -10.13
CA TYR A 242 34.89 24.43 -11.19
C TYR A 242 34.27 23.10 -11.65
N ASN A 243 33.08 22.78 -11.15
CA ASN A 243 32.37 21.56 -11.45
C ASN A 243 31.59 21.74 -12.77
N ASN A 244 32.20 21.29 -13.87
CA ASN A 244 31.54 21.22 -15.17
C ASN A 244 30.66 19.95 -15.32
N ASN A 245 30.44 19.21 -14.22
CA ASN A 245 29.76 17.91 -14.21
C ASN A 245 30.37 16.86 -15.16
N GLU A 246 31.69 16.88 -15.33
CA GLU A 246 32.43 16.01 -16.27
C GLU A 246 32.20 14.50 -16.00
N GLU A 247 31.98 14.13 -14.74
CA GLU A 247 31.78 12.75 -14.27
C GLU A 247 30.32 12.44 -13.88
N GLY A 248 29.38 13.33 -14.25
CA GLY A 248 27.93 13.22 -14.00
C GLY A 248 27.34 14.37 -13.19
N ASP A 249 26.04 14.61 -13.39
CA ASP A 249 25.24 15.69 -12.78
C ASP A 249 24.01 15.18 -11.98
N ASP A 250 23.92 13.87 -11.73
CA ASP A 250 22.81 13.28 -11.00
C ASP A 250 22.66 13.89 -9.60
N ARG A 251 21.42 13.97 -9.10
CA ARG A 251 21.12 14.49 -7.76
C ARG A 251 19.83 13.92 -7.21
N PHE A 252 19.65 14.02 -5.90
CA PHE A 252 18.36 13.74 -5.27
C PHE A 252 17.38 14.92 -5.45
N ALA A 253 16.11 14.60 -5.64
CA ALA A 253 15.03 15.57 -5.61
C ALA A 253 14.97 16.27 -4.25
N THR A 254 14.78 17.60 -4.26
CA THR A 254 14.64 18.36 -3.02
C THR A 254 13.22 18.27 -2.48
N GLU A 255 13.02 18.50 -1.17
CA GLU A 255 11.68 18.56 -0.56
C GLU A 255 10.76 19.53 -1.33
N LYS A 256 11.29 20.69 -1.72
CA LYS A 256 10.57 21.69 -2.51
C LYS A 256 10.16 21.17 -3.89
N ASP A 257 10.99 20.35 -4.53
CA ASP A 257 10.64 19.73 -5.81
C ASP A 257 9.46 18.77 -5.60
N ILE A 258 9.54 17.91 -4.58
CA ILE A 258 8.49 16.93 -4.25
C ILE A 258 7.16 17.63 -3.95
N HIS A 259 7.17 18.74 -3.20
CA HIS A 259 5.96 19.51 -2.85
C HIS A 259 5.22 20.04 -4.09
N HIS A 260 5.94 20.42 -5.14
CA HIS A 260 5.33 20.87 -6.39
C HIS A 260 4.90 19.71 -7.29
N GLN A 261 5.47 18.52 -7.11
CA GLN A 261 5.34 17.40 -8.04
C GLN A 261 4.31 16.36 -7.60
N TYR A 262 4.06 16.24 -6.30
CA TYR A 262 3.20 15.21 -5.74
C TYR A 262 2.08 15.80 -4.88
N LYS A 263 1.02 15.02 -4.75
CA LYS A 263 -0.15 15.40 -3.98
C LYS A 263 0.10 15.16 -2.50
N LYS A 264 -0.22 16.16 -1.68
CA LYS A 264 -0.11 16.10 -0.23
C LYS A 264 -1.38 15.52 0.38
N VAL A 265 -1.25 14.47 1.20
CA VAL A 265 -2.35 13.80 1.89
C VAL A 265 -2.05 13.66 3.39
N PRO A 266 -3.06 13.73 4.27
CA PRO A 266 -2.86 13.50 5.70
C PRO A 266 -2.40 12.07 5.95
N ASN A 267 -1.52 11.88 6.95
CA ASN A 267 -0.94 10.57 7.21
C ASN A 267 -1.92 9.56 7.83
N LYS A 268 -3.00 10.00 8.49
CA LYS A 268 -4.01 9.10 9.09
C LYS A 268 -5.40 9.72 9.19
N ASN A 269 -6.40 8.87 9.47
CA ASN A 269 -7.83 9.13 9.70
C ASN A 269 -8.61 9.87 8.61
N GLN A 270 -8.14 11.03 8.16
CA GLN A 270 -8.88 11.89 7.26
C GLN A 270 -8.91 11.33 5.84
N THR A 271 -10.09 11.29 5.23
CA THR A 271 -10.25 11.04 3.80
C THR A 271 -9.72 12.23 3.00
N TYR A 272 -9.34 11.99 1.75
CA TYR A 272 -8.79 13.03 0.88
C TYR A 272 -9.31 12.88 -0.55
N PRO A 273 -9.46 13.98 -1.30
CA PRO A 273 -10.12 13.94 -2.60
C PRO A 273 -9.27 13.22 -3.65
N GLY A 274 -9.91 12.61 -4.66
CA GLY A 274 -9.25 11.90 -5.76
C GLY A 274 -8.76 10.49 -5.43
N GLU A 275 -7.82 9.98 -6.23
CA GLU A 275 -7.33 8.60 -6.14
C GLU A 275 -6.20 8.41 -5.11
N GLY A 276 -6.03 7.16 -4.66
CA GLY A 276 -4.90 6.70 -3.87
C GLY A 276 -3.64 6.45 -4.68
N GLY A 277 -2.53 6.23 -3.99
CA GLY A 277 -1.23 6.11 -4.64
C GLY A 277 -0.14 5.55 -3.75
N VAL A 278 1.09 5.52 -4.28
CA VAL A 278 2.29 5.08 -3.57
C VAL A 278 2.83 6.24 -2.73
N PRO A 279 3.13 6.07 -1.43
CA PRO A 279 3.76 7.12 -0.64
C PRO A 279 5.24 7.30 -1.05
N VAL A 280 5.60 8.53 -1.44
CA VAL A 280 6.96 8.88 -1.93
C VAL A 280 7.77 9.74 -0.96
N LEU A 281 7.13 10.43 -0.03
CA LEU A 281 7.78 11.22 1.03
C LEU A 281 6.84 11.35 2.23
N HIS A 282 7.38 11.41 3.44
CA HIS A 282 6.62 11.76 4.64
C HIS A 282 7.16 13.03 5.29
N GLU A 283 6.29 13.84 5.89
CA GLU A 283 6.65 15.01 6.69
C GLU A 283 5.85 15.06 8.00
N THR A 284 6.54 15.35 9.11
CA THR A 284 5.88 15.54 10.42
C THR A 284 5.29 16.94 10.55
N LYS A 285 4.14 17.04 11.23
CA LYS A 285 3.47 18.32 11.49
C LYS A 285 4.11 19.05 12.67
N GLY A 286 4.01 20.38 12.69
CA GLY A 286 4.52 21.22 13.79
C GLY A 286 3.64 21.26 15.05
N ASN A 287 2.57 20.46 15.12
CA ASN A 287 1.69 20.36 16.28
C ASN A 287 2.20 19.32 17.28
N LEU A 288 1.54 19.20 18.44
CA LEU A 288 1.91 18.24 19.48
C LEU A 288 1.98 16.80 18.94
N ALA A 289 0.97 16.35 18.19
CA ALA A 289 0.92 15.02 17.58
C ALA A 289 2.03 14.75 16.55
N GLY A 290 2.52 15.78 15.85
CA GLY A 290 3.66 15.63 14.95
C GLY A 290 5.00 15.67 15.66
N LEU A 291 5.11 16.44 16.75
CA LEU A 291 6.27 16.42 17.64
C LEU A 291 6.43 15.06 18.33
N THR A 292 5.34 14.46 18.82
CA THR A 292 5.33 13.13 19.42
C THR A 292 5.76 12.07 18.40
N LEU A 293 5.17 12.07 17.19
CA LEU A 293 5.60 11.16 16.12
C LEU A 293 7.10 11.34 15.81
N ARG A 294 7.57 12.59 15.66
CA ARG A 294 8.98 12.86 15.41
C ARG A 294 9.88 12.32 16.53
N THR A 295 9.46 12.45 17.80
CA THR A 295 10.21 11.87 18.92
C THR A 295 10.22 10.35 18.88
N GLN A 296 9.11 9.70 18.53
CA GLN A 296 9.03 8.25 18.41
C GLN A 296 9.90 7.71 17.25
N MET A 297 9.95 8.43 16.14
CA MET A 297 10.82 8.11 15.00
C MET A 297 12.31 8.20 15.37
N GLN A 298 12.70 9.14 16.24
CA GLN A 298 14.08 9.29 16.69
C GLN A 298 14.44 8.34 17.86
N TRP A 299 13.50 8.10 18.77
CA TRP A 299 13.69 7.35 20.01
C TRP A 299 12.70 6.18 20.08
N GLN A 300 13.08 5.09 19.45
CA GLN A 300 12.26 3.89 19.29
C GLN A 300 12.31 2.97 20.53
N ASN A 301 11.91 3.51 21.70
CA ASN A 301 11.73 2.70 22.90
C ASN A 301 10.25 2.30 23.05
N ARG A 302 9.95 1.01 22.94
CA ARG A 302 8.57 0.47 23.03
C ARG A 302 7.84 0.89 24.30
N LYS A 303 8.52 0.99 25.45
CA LYS A 303 7.89 1.44 26.71
C LYS A 303 7.51 2.92 26.62
N ILE A 304 8.44 3.76 26.16
CA ILE A 304 8.22 5.21 26.02
C ILE A 304 7.16 5.49 24.97
N SER A 305 7.21 4.82 23.81
CA SER A 305 6.20 4.94 22.77
C SER A 305 4.82 4.57 23.30
N ARG A 306 4.67 3.45 24.02
CA ARG A 306 3.40 3.11 24.69
C ARG A 306 2.93 4.19 25.65
N TYR A 307 3.78 4.70 26.53
CA TYR A 307 3.40 5.78 27.45
C TYR A 307 2.95 7.06 26.71
N ILE A 308 3.68 7.46 25.67
CA ILE A 308 3.33 8.61 24.83
C ILE A 308 1.99 8.38 24.14
N THR A 309 1.80 7.20 23.53
CA THR A 309 0.55 6.86 22.84
C THR A 309 -0.63 6.80 23.82
N THR A 310 -0.49 6.16 24.98
CA THR A 310 -1.54 6.16 26.01
C THR A 310 -1.89 7.57 26.47
N ALA A 311 -0.88 8.44 26.65
CA ALA A 311 -1.13 9.84 26.95
C ALA A 311 -1.86 10.56 25.81
N GLU A 312 -1.49 10.33 24.55
CA GLU A 312 -2.20 10.88 23.39
C GLU A 312 -3.64 10.39 23.28
N THR A 313 -3.90 9.11 23.58
CA THR A 313 -5.25 8.53 23.64
C THR A 313 -6.08 9.21 24.73
N ILE A 314 -5.54 9.37 25.95
CA ILE A 314 -6.22 10.06 27.06
C ILE A 314 -6.52 11.52 26.70
N LEU A 315 -5.60 12.18 25.99
CA LEU A 315 -5.75 13.58 25.57
C LEU A 315 -6.61 13.75 24.29
N GLY A 316 -7.08 12.65 23.67
CA GLY A 316 -7.85 12.68 22.42
C GLY A 316 -7.05 13.12 21.18
N ASN A 317 -5.73 13.26 21.30
CA ASN A 317 -4.85 13.77 20.25
C ASN A 317 -4.49 12.72 19.20
N LEU A 318 -4.76 11.43 19.46
CA LEU A 318 -4.43 10.35 18.53
C LEU A 318 -5.24 10.42 17.23
N SER A 319 -6.45 11.00 17.27
CA SER A 319 -7.28 11.18 16.09
C SER A 319 -6.73 12.23 15.11
N ILE A 320 -5.87 13.13 15.59
CA ILE A 320 -5.33 14.26 14.84
C ILE A 320 -4.19 13.78 13.93
N PRO A 321 -4.17 14.16 12.64
CA PRO A 321 -3.05 13.87 11.76
C PRO A 321 -1.72 14.38 12.34
N SER A 322 -0.76 13.46 12.48
CA SER A 322 0.59 13.74 13.00
C SER A 322 1.57 14.18 11.91
N GLY A 323 1.19 14.04 10.64
CA GLY A 323 2.03 14.34 9.49
C GLY A 323 1.28 14.27 8.17
N TYR A 324 2.05 14.34 7.08
CA TYR A 324 1.55 14.28 5.72
C TYR A 324 2.41 13.35 4.88
N TYR A 325 1.77 12.59 4.00
CA TYR A 325 2.43 11.89 2.91
C TYR A 325 2.32 12.70 1.63
N TYR A 326 3.35 12.63 0.80
CA TYR A 326 3.25 12.95 -0.62
C TYR A 326 3.11 11.63 -1.35
N ILE A 327 2.10 11.54 -2.22
CA ILE A 327 1.77 10.30 -2.92
C ILE A 327 1.89 10.48 -4.43
N ASP A 328 2.32 9.41 -5.09
CA ASP A 328 2.18 9.24 -6.53
C ASP A 328 0.84 8.53 -6.83
N ASP A 329 -0.16 9.32 -7.21
CA ASP A 329 -1.50 8.88 -7.58
C ASP A 329 -1.65 8.52 -9.07
N SER A 330 -0.55 8.54 -9.84
CA SER A 330 -0.55 8.15 -11.24
C SER A 330 -0.80 6.66 -11.44
N THR A 331 -1.30 6.29 -12.62
CA THR A 331 -1.49 4.90 -13.03
C THR A 331 -0.13 4.27 -13.38
N THR A 332 0.61 3.86 -12.35
CA THR A 332 1.96 3.29 -12.46
C THR A 332 2.13 2.02 -11.62
N ASN A 333 2.95 1.09 -12.11
CA ASN A 333 3.36 -0.09 -11.35
C ASN A 333 4.57 0.24 -10.48
N MET A 334 4.65 -0.44 -9.33
CA MET A 334 5.72 -0.24 -8.36
C MET A 334 6.41 -1.55 -8.03
N LEU A 335 7.74 -1.51 -7.95
CA LEU A 335 8.60 -2.58 -7.46
C LEU A 335 9.29 -2.14 -6.17
N GLY A 336 8.93 -2.76 -5.05
CA GLY A 336 9.53 -2.52 -3.74
C GLY A 336 10.51 -3.62 -3.36
N ILE A 337 11.67 -3.24 -2.81
CA ILE A 337 12.72 -4.17 -2.38
C ILE A 337 13.03 -3.97 -0.90
N GLY A 338 12.87 -5.04 -0.13
CA GLY A 338 13.20 -5.06 1.28
C GLY A 338 13.37 -6.49 1.81
N MET A 339 14.55 -6.77 2.38
CA MET A 339 14.83 -8.02 3.08
C MET A 339 13.88 -8.23 4.28
N THR A 340 13.77 -9.45 4.78
CA THR A 340 13.01 -9.73 6.01
C THR A 340 13.57 -8.90 7.17
N ARG A 341 12.69 -8.32 8.00
CA ARG A 341 13.02 -7.37 9.09
C ARG A 341 13.63 -6.02 8.66
N SER A 342 13.55 -5.65 7.38
CA SER A 342 13.86 -4.29 6.90
C SER A 342 12.84 -3.22 7.29
N GLY A 343 11.65 -3.64 7.74
CA GLY A 343 10.54 -2.74 8.04
C GLY A 343 9.65 -2.40 6.84
N LYS A 344 9.80 -3.06 5.67
CA LYS A 344 8.93 -2.83 4.48
C LYS A 344 7.42 -2.92 4.78
N GLY A 345 7.02 -3.91 5.60
CA GLY A 345 5.63 -4.14 5.98
C GLY A 345 5.05 -2.97 6.76
N GLU A 346 5.78 -2.54 7.80
CA GLU A 346 5.38 -1.48 8.72
C GLU A 346 5.53 -0.07 8.13
N GLY A 347 6.53 0.18 7.28
CA GLY A 347 6.86 1.51 6.76
C GLY A 347 6.26 1.85 5.39
N HIS A 348 5.93 0.86 4.57
CA HIS A 348 5.44 1.09 3.20
C HIS A 348 4.16 0.32 2.86
N ILE A 349 4.09 -0.99 3.11
CA ILE A 349 2.93 -1.81 2.70
C ILE A 349 1.67 -1.39 3.46
N MET A 350 1.73 -1.39 4.80
CA MET A 350 0.61 -0.99 5.65
C MET A 350 0.18 0.46 5.43
N PRO A 351 1.09 1.45 5.39
CA PRO A 351 0.73 2.81 4.99
C PRO A 351 0.12 2.89 3.58
N SER A 352 0.56 2.08 2.62
CA SER A 352 -0.05 2.06 1.27
C SER A 352 -1.48 1.52 1.31
N ILE A 353 -1.74 0.45 2.08
CA ILE A 353 -3.09 -0.07 2.31
C ILE A 353 -3.98 1.01 2.95
N ASP A 354 -3.47 1.72 3.96
CA ASP A 354 -4.17 2.81 4.62
C ASP A 354 -4.50 3.99 3.67
N ILE A 355 -3.49 4.50 2.97
CA ILE A 355 -3.61 5.63 2.05
C ILE A 355 -4.65 5.31 0.98
N ASN A 356 -4.50 4.18 0.30
CA ASN A 356 -5.40 3.82 -0.80
C ASN A 356 -6.85 3.60 -0.33
N SER A 357 -7.07 3.06 0.86
CA SER A 357 -8.42 2.87 1.40
C SER A 357 -9.09 4.15 1.95
N ARG A 358 -8.32 5.23 2.20
CA ARG A 358 -8.84 6.56 2.61
C ARG A 358 -9.11 7.51 1.43
N ALA A 359 -8.67 7.18 0.23
CA ALA A 359 -8.95 7.96 -0.96
C ALA A 359 -10.47 8.09 -1.17
N GLU A 360 -10.93 9.24 -1.67
CA GLU A 360 -12.34 9.41 -2.05
C GLU A 360 -12.74 8.44 -3.17
N ILE A 361 -11.86 8.27 -4.15
CA ILE A 361 -11.99 7.26 -5.20
C ILE A 361 -11.20 6.02 -4.77
N GLN A 362 -11.88 5.14 -4.05
CA GLN A 362 -11.32 3.93 -3.48
C GLN A 362 -11.06 2.87 -4.57
N PRO A 363 -9.83 2.34 -4.71
CA PRO A 363 -9.59 1.16 -5.53
C PRO A 363 -10.07 -0.11 -4.82
N SER A 364 -10.40 -1.14 -5.61
CA SER A 364 -10.48 -2.51 -5.12
C SER A 364 -9.07 -3.05 -4.89
N LEU A 365 -8.84 -3.77 -3.80
CA LEU A 365 -7.52 -4.20 -3.35
C LEU A 365 -7.39 -5.73 -3.41
N VAL A 366 -6.27 -6.22 -3.95
CA VAL A 366 -5.91 -7.64 -3.90
C VAL A 366 -4.59 -7.75 -3.16
N ILE A 367 -4.61 -8.30 -1.95
CA ILE A 367 -3.48 -8.26 -1.03
C ILE A 367 -2.95 -9.67 -0.84
N ALA A 368 -1.68 -9.91 -1.21
CA ALA A 368 -1.00 -11.14 -0.82
C ALA A 368 -0.55 -11.01 0.63
N ASP A 369 -0.99 -11.95 1.47
CA ASP A 369 -0.72 -11.96 2.91
C ASP A 369 -0.40 -13.38 3.37
N PRO A 370 0.82 -13.89 3.11
CA PRO A 370 1.20 -15.26 3.46
C PRO A 370 1.05 -15.59 4.95
N LYS A 371 0.96 -14.59 5.84
CA LYS A 371 0.85 -14.79 7.29
C LYS A 371 -0.55 -14.51 7.85
N GLY A 372 -1.44 -13.88 7.07
CA GLY A 372 -2.75 -13.42 7.55
C GLY A 372 -2.69 -12.19 8.48
N GLU A 373 -1.52 -11.58 8.69
CA GLU A 373 -1.31 -10.46 9.62
C GLU A 373 -2.00 -9.18 9.10
N HIS A 374 -1.96 -8.97 7.79
CA HIS A 374 -2.57 -7.81 7.14
C HIS A 374 -4.10 -7.92 7.18
N TYR A 375 -4.63 -9.11 6.92
CA TYR A 375 -6.07 -9.39 7.02
C TYR A 375 -6.58 -9.16 8.44
N GLN A 376 -5.95 -9.77 9.43
CA GLN A 376 -6.37 -9.69 10.83
C GLN A 376 -6.38 -8.26 11.35
N SER A 377 -5.31 -7.51 11.06
CA SER A 377 -5.14 -6.15 11.58
C SER A 377 -6.03 -5.10 10.91
N SER A 378 -6.37 -5.28 9.64
CA SER A 378 -7.07 -4.26 8.85
C SER A 378 -8.58 -4.50 8.70
N TYR A 379 -9.09 -5.71 9.01
CA TYR A 379 -10.48 -6.12 8.76
C TYR A 379 -11.51 -5.07 9.21
N LYS A 380 -11.48 -4.67 10.50
CA LYS A 380 -12.44 -3.71 11.06
C LYS A 380 -12.38 -2.36 10.33
N THR A 381 -11.18 -1.90 10.00
CA THR A 381 -10.96 -0.61 9.35
C THR A 381 -11.45 -0.63 7.91
N MET A 382 -11.21 -1.71 7.18
CA MET A 382 -11.73 -1.88 5.82
C MET A 382 -13.26 -1.90 5.80
N ARG A 383 -13.89 -2.65 6.72
CA ARG A 383 -15.36 -2.66 6.86
C ARG A 383 -15.92 -1.28 7.20
N LYS A 384 -15.32 -0.56 8.16
CA LYS A 384 -15.67 0.83 8.51
C LYS A 384 -15.57 1.78 7.31
N ARG A 385 -14.56 1.58 6.45
CA ARG A 385 -14.34 2.36 5.22
C ARG A 385 -15.26 1.95 4.07
N GLY A 386 -16.15 0.98 4.28
CA GLY A 386 -17.14 0.55 3.31
C GLY A 386 -16.61 -0.43 2.26
N TYR A 387 -15.52 -1.14 2.54
CA TYR A 387 -15.07 -2.24 1.70
C TYR A 387 -15.85 -3.52 1.98
N ASP A 388 -16.11 -4.27 0.92
CA ASP A 388 -16.47 -5.68 1.03
C ASP A 388 -15.19 -6.52 1.19
N VAL A 389 -15.04 -7.16 2.35
CA VAL A 389 -13.79 -7.78 2.80
C VAL A 389 -13.87 -9.29 2.65
N ASN A 390 -13.06 -9.84 1.75
CA ASN A 390 -12.99 -11.25 1.41
C ASN A 390 -11.59 -11.82 1.72
N VAL A 391 -11.53 -13.09 2.11
CA VAL A 391 -10.26 -13.80 2.38
C VAL A 391 -10.27 -15.16 1.72
N LEU A 392 -9.27 -15.46 0.90
CA LEU A 392 -8.99 -16.79 0.39
C LEU A 392 -7.84 -17.39 1.20
N SER A 393 -8.18 -18.24 2.17
CA SER A 393 -7.23 -18.82 3.12
C SER A 393 -7.05 -20.31 2.90
N PHE A 394 -5.82 -20.70 2.59
CA PHE A 394 -5.40 -22.10 2.56
C PHE A 394 -4.74 -22.54 3.87
N GLN A 395 -4.58 -21.62 4.83
CA GLN A 395 -4.16 -21.96 6.20
C GLN A 395 -5.33 -22.51 7.02
N ASN A 396 -6.49 -21.86 6.93
CA ASN A 396 -7.72 -22.24 7.63
C ASN A 396 -8.88 -22.20 6.62
N MET A 397 -9.11 -23.33 5.94
CA MET A 397 -10.06 -23.40 4.81
C MET A 397 -11.51 -23.17 5.25
N ASP A 398 -11.91 -23.66 6.44
CA ASP A 398 -13.27 -23.45 6.97
C ASP A 398 -13.62 -21.97 7.23
N TRP A 399 -12.61 -21.10 7.34
CA TRP A 399 -12.71 -19.65 7.48
C TRP A 399 -12.10 -18.95 6.26
N SER A 400 -12.55 -19.39 5.09
CA SER A 400 -12.21 -18.82 3.78
C SER A 400 -13.46 -18.55 2.97
N MET A 401 -13.36 -17.65 1.99
CA MET A 401 -14.29 -17.60 0.87
C MET A 401 -14.17 -18.88 0.03
N SER A 402 -15.25 -19.27 -0.65
CA SER A 402 -15.25 -20.38 -1.60
C SER A 402 -14.84 -19.90 -3.00
N TYR A 403 -14.10 -20.71 -3.73
CA TYR A 403 -13.65 -20.40 -5.09
C TYR A 403 -13.68 -21.65 -5.96
N ASN A 404 -14.67 -21.73 -6.86
CA ASN A 404 -14.75 -22.79 -7.87
C ASN A 404 -13.96 -22.35 -9.13
N PRO A 405 -12.87 -23.05 -9.51
CA PRO A 405 -12.12 -22.74 -10.72
C PRO A 405 -12.95 -22.72 -12.00
N LEU A 406 -14.05 -23.48 -12.05
CA LEU A 406 -14.94 -23.59 -13.21
C LEU A 406 -16.08 -22.57 -13.20
N ALA A 407 -16.18 -21.69 -12.18
CA ALA A 407 -17.30 -20.73 -12.05
C ALA A 407 -17.48 -19.83 -13.29
N LEU A 408 -16.38 -19.33 -13.87
CA LEU A 408 -16.44 -18.51 -15.10
C LEU A 408 -16.89 -19.31 -16.32
N ALA A 409 -16.60 -20.61 -16.38
CA ALA A 409 -17.08 -21.49 -17.43
C ALA A 409 -18.58 -21.79 -17.25
N ILE A 410 -19.02 -22.00 -16.00
CA ILE A 410 -20.43 -22.21 -15.65
C ILE A 410 -21.27 -20.99 -16.02
N ASP A 411 -20.85 -19.77 -15.66
CA ASP A 411 -21.57 -18.54 -16.03
C ASP A 411 -21.66 -18.36 -17.55
N ALA A 412 -20.57 -18.68 -18.28
CA ALA A 412 -20.59 -18.65 -19.74
C ALA A 412 -21.54 -19.72 -20.33
N ALA A 413 -21.56 -20.91 -19.75
CA ALA A 413 -22.41 -22.02 -20.19
C ALA A 413 -23.89 -21.75 -19.94
N GLN A 414 -24.25 -21.19 -18.79
CA GLN A 414 -25.61 -20.77 -18.45
C GLN A 414 -26.14 -19.74 -19.44
N LYS A 415 -25.26 -18.85 -19.94
CA LYS A 415 -25.61 -17.87 -20.98
C LYS A 415 -25.71 -18.48 -22.38
N GLY A 416 -25.16 -19.68 -22.60
CA GLY A 416 -25.13 -20.35 -23.91
C GLY A 416 -23.87 -20.10 -24.72
N TYR A 417 -22.82 -19.48 -24.15
CA TYR A 417 -21.57 -19.22 -24.86
C TYR A 417 -20.69 -20.47 -24.95
N TYR A 418 -20.94 -21.34 -25.91
CA TYR A 418 -20.23 -22.61 -26.07
C TYR A 418 -18.70 -22.45 -26.20
N GLU A 419 -18.23 -21.60 -27.14
CA GLU A 419 -16.80 -21.38 -27.39
C GLU A 419 -16.08 -20.74 -26.19
N LYS A 420 -16.75 -19.78 -25.54
CA LYS A 420 -16.22 -19.12 -24.33
C LYS A 420 -16.15 -20.11 -23.16
N THR A 421 -17.13 -20.99 -23.03
CA THR A 421 -17.12 -22.07 -22.03
C THR A 421 -15.91 -22.97 -22.23
N GLN A 422 -15.69 -23.49 -23.45
CA GLN A 422 -14.54 -24.33 -23.76
C GLN A 422 -13.21 -23.61 -23.49
N THR A 423 -13.10 -22.33 -23.87
CA THR A 423 -11.90 -21.52 -23.61
C THR A 423 -11.63 -21.39 -22.11
N ARG A 424 -12.67 -21.14 -21.29
CA ARG A 424 -12.55 -21.02 -19.83
C ARG A 424 -12.19 -22.35 -19.16
N VAL A 425 -12.79 -23.46 -19.60
CA VAL A 425 -12.43 -24.81 -19.12
C VAL A 425 -10.98 -25.13 -19.47
N ASN A 426 -10.56 -24.86 -20.70
CA ASN A 426 -9.19 -25.08 -21.15
C ASN A 426 -8.18 -24.26 -20.34
N ALA A 427 -8.48 -23.00 -20.03
CA ALA A 427 -7.62 -22.17 -19.19
C ALA A 427 -7.39 -22.77 -17.80
N VAL A 428 -8.42 -23.38 -17.19
CA VAL A 428 -8.29 -24.10 -15.91
C VAL A 428 -7.41 -25.33 -16.07
N ALA A 429 -7.63 -26.12 -17.11
CA ALA A 429 -6.83 -27.32 -17.41
C ALA A 429 -5.35 -26.97 -17.62
N GLU A 430 -5.07 -25.96 -18.45
CA GLU A 430 -3.71 -25.51 -18.73
C GLU A 430 -3.00 -25.02 -17.47
N ALA A 431 -3.69 -24.30 -16.58
CA ALA A 431 -3.11 -23.85 -15.33
C ALA A 431 -2.75 -25.01 -14.36
N ILE A 432 -3.47 -26.13 -14.44
CA ILE A 432 -3.20 -27.33 -13.63
C ILE A 432 -2.06 -28.16 -14.22
N TYR A 433 -2.04 -28.36 -15.54
CA TYR A 433 -1.18 -29.33 -16.21
C TYR A 433 0.07 -28.75 -16.89
N ARG A 434 0.03 -27.54 -17.45
CA ARG A 434 1.20 -26.97 -18.15
C ARG A 434 2.28 -26.56 -17.14
N LYS A 435 3.26 -27.43 -16.92
CA LYS A 435 4.40 -27.19 -16.01
C LYS A 435 5.71 -26.95 -16.76
N THR A 436 5.79 -27.35 -18.04
CA THR A 436 6.95 -27.11 -18.90
C THR A 436 7.03 -25.66 -19.36
N LYS A 437 8.23 -25.06 -19.26
CA LYS A 437 8.49 -23.72 -19.79
C LYS A 437 8.52 -23.77 -21.33
N PRO A 438 7.98 -22.77 -22.05
CA PRO A 438 8.08 -22.73 -23.50
C PRO A 438 9.54 -22.90 -23.97
N GLY A 439 9.80 -23.88 -24.83
CA GLY A 439 11.14 -24.18 -25.35
C GLY A 439 12.03 -25.06 -24.44
N MET A 440 11.56 -25.49 -23.27
CA MET A 440 12.24 -26.47 -22.42
C MET A 440 11.29 -27.63 -22.07
N GLY A 441 11.55 -28.81 -22.64
CA GLY A 441 10.82 -30.03 -22.32
C GLY A 441 11.14 -31.17 -23.28
N ASN A 442 11.09 -32.41 -22.79
CA ASN A 442 11.11 -33.60 -23.64
C ASN A 442 9.76 -33.72 -24.36
N GLY A 443 9.73 -34.07 -25.65
CA GLY A 443 8.50 -34.20 -26.44
C GLY A 443 7.44 -35.10 -25.79
N ASN A 444 7.88 -36.12 -25.04
CA ASN A 444 7.00 -37.00 -24.28
C ASN A 444 6.25 -36.28 -23.15
N ALA A 445 6.88 -35.34 -22.44
CA ALA A 445 6.22 -34.60 -21.35
C ALA A 445 5.10 -33.72 -21.90
N LYS A 446 5.34 -33.04 -23.01
CA LYS A 446 4.33 -32.23 -23.69
C LYS A 446 3.15 -33.08 -24.17
N TYR A 447 3.41 -34.28 -24.71
CA TYR A 447 2.36 -35.22 -25.10
C TYR A 447 1.45 -35.60 -23.91
N TRP A 448 2.02 -35.94 -22.75
CA TRP A 448 1.24 -36.26 -21.55
C TRP A 448 0.47 -35.06 -21.00
N GLU A 449 1.04 -33.86 -21.06
CA GLU A 449 0.35 -32.62 -20.67
C GLU A 449 -0.84 -32.32 -21.59
N ASP A 450 -0.64 -32.33 -22.92
CA ASP A 450 -1.68 -32.01 -23.91
C ASP A 450 -2.83 -33.06 -23.90
N THR A 451 -2.51 -34.34 -23.69
CA THR A 451 -3.53 -35.41 -23.53
C THR A 451 -4.30 -35.29 -22.22
N SER A 452 -3.63 -34.94 -21.11
CA SER A 452 -4.29 -34.70 -19.80
C SER A 452 -5.24 -33.49 -19.85
N ILE A 453 -4.83 -32.41 -20.54
CA ILE A 453 -5.66 -31.23 -20.77
C ILE A 453 -6.91 -31.59 -21.59
N SER A 454 -6.73 -32.33 -22.68
CA SER A 454 -7.83 -32.78 -23.54
C SER A 454 -8.84 -33.63 -22.76
N LEU A 455 -8.37 -34.59 -21.96
CA LEU A 455 -9.23 -35.45 -21.15
C LEU A 455 -9.95 -34.68 -20.04
N PHE A 456 -9.28 -33.74 -19.39
CA PHE A 456 -9.91 -32.83 -18.42
C PHE A 456 -11.03 -32.02 -19.07
N ASN A 457 -10.77 -31.42 -20.24
CA ASN A 457 -11.76 -30.66 -21.00
C ASN A 457 -12.94 -31.55 -21.38
N ALA A 458 -12.70 -32.79 -21.81
CA ALA A 458 -13.76 -33.73 -22.18
C ALA A 458 -14.72 -34.01 -21.02
N ILE A 459 -14.18 -34.35 -19.84
CA ILE A 459 -14.99 -34.67 -18.65
C ILE A 459 -15.70 -33.40 -18.14
N ALA A 460 -15.00 -32.26 -18.09
CA ALA A 460 -15.60 -30.99 -17.68
C ALA A 460 -16.78 -30.60 -18.58
N MET A 461 -16.61 -30.71 -19.91
CA MET A 461 -17.67 -30.41 -20.88
C MET A 461 -18.82 -31.42 -20.80
N ALA A 462 -18.54 -32.70 -20.52
CA ALA A 462 -19.58 -33.70 -20.28
C ALA A 462 -20.40 -33.42 -19.00
N LEU A 463 -19.75 -32.96 -17.92
CA LEU A 463 -20.45 -32.54 -16.70
C LEU A 463 -21.26 -31.25 -16.91
N ILE A 464 -20.76 -30.31 -17.72
CA ILE A 464 -21.49 -29.10 -18.12
C ILE A 464 -22.72 -29.47 -18.96
N ASP A 465 -22.60 -30.38 -19.92
CA ASP A 465 -23.75 -30.86 -20.69
C ASP A 465 -24.79 -31.54 -19.79
N ARG A 466 -24.35 -32.42 -18.89
CA ARG A 466 -25.22 -33.04 -17.86
C ARG A 466 -25.96 -31.97 -17.07
N ALA A 467 -25.24 -30.97 -16.56
CA ALA A 467 -25.82 -29.90 -15.76
C ALA A 467 -26.86 -29.10 -16.57
N ASN A 468 -26.56 -28.77 -17.83
CA ASN A 468 -27.47 -28.06 -18.73
C ASN A 468 -28.75 -28.86 -19.05
N GLU A 469 -28.64 -30.17 -19.28
CA GLU A 469 -29.81 -31.03 -19.55
C GLU A 469 -30.64 -31.26 -18.28
N THR A 470 -30.00 -31.60 -17.17
CA THR A 470 -30.72 -31.86 -15.90
C THR A 470 -31.35 -30.61 -15.32
N ALA A 471 -30.75 -29.42 -15.48
CA ALA A 471 -31.39 -28.15 -15.12
C ALA A 471 -32.69 -27.92 -15.89
N LYS A 472 -32.73 -28.24 -17.20
CA LYS A 472 -33.96 -28.16 -18.02
C LYS A 472 -35.00 -29.20 -17.58
N ASN A 473 -34.56 -30.29 -16.94
CA ASN A 473 -35.42 -31.37 -16.46
C ASN A 473 -35.86 -31.19 -14.99
N GLY A 474 -35.59 -30.03 -14.37
CA GLY A 474 -36.05 -29.68 -13.02
C GLY A 474 -35.05 -29.93 -11.88
N GLU A 475 -33.76 -30.14 -12.17
CA GLU A 475 -32.68 -30.19 -11.15
C GLU A 475 -32.11 -28.79 -10.92
N ASP A 476 -32.64 -28.05 -9.94
CA ASP A 476 -32.26 -26.65 -9.66
C ASP A 476 -30.77 -26.48 -9.30
N ASP A 477 -30.18 -27.48 -8.63
CA ASP A 477 -28.79 -27.47 -8.19
C ASP A 477 -27.81 -28.12 -9.19
N ALA A 478 -28.28 -28.42 -10.41
CA ALA A 478 -27.49 -29.14 -11.42
C ALA A 478 -26.14 -28.48 -11.71
N TRP A 479 -26.09 -27.15 -11.78
CA TRP A 479 -24.87 -26.39 -12.05
C TRP A 479 -23.85 -26.42 -10.90
N ASP A 480 -24.31 -26.59 -9.66
CA ASP A 480 -23.43 -26.71 -8.48
C ASP A 480 -22.62 -28.01 -8.49
N THR A 481 -23.01 -28.97 -9.33
CA THR A 481 -22.30 -30.24 -9.50
C THR A 481 -21.10 -30.14 -10.43
N VAL A 482 -20.91 -29.03 -11.14
CA VAL A 482 -19.75 -28.84 -12.03
C VAL A 482 -18.55 -28.41 -11.20
N THR A 483 -17.81 -29.39 -10.68
CA THR A 483 -16.66 -29.18 -9.78
C THR A 483 -15.46 -30.02 -10.20
N VAL A 484 -14.25 -29.56 -9.88
CA VAL A 484 -13.02 -30.31 -10.15
C VAL A 484 -12.98 -31.63 -9.36
N ARG A 485 -13.58 -31.68 -8.16
CA ARG A 485 -13.77 -32.92 -7.39
C ARG A 485 -14.58 -33.94 -8.20
N ASN A 486 -15.69 -33.53 -8.81
CA ASN A 486 -16.53 -34.44 -9.60
C ASN A 486 -15.83 -34.88 -10.89
N ILE A 487 -14.99 -34.04 -11.50
CA ILE A 487 -14.12 -34.47 -12.61
C ILE A 487 -13.15 -35.58 -12.13
N ALA A 488 -12.51 -35.38 -10.97
CA ALA A 488 -11.59 -36.37 -10.41
C ALA A 488 -12.31 -37.68 -10.03
N LYS A 489 -13.48 -37.61 -9.40
CA LYS A 489 -14.30 -38.80 -9.10
C LYS A 489 -14.76 -39.52 -10.36
N PHE A 490 -15.24 -38.78 -11.36
CA PHE A 490 -15.65 -39.35 -12.65
C PHE A 490 -14.52 -40.13 -13.31
N LEU A 491 -13.30 -39.57 -13.33
CA LEU A 491 -12.12 -40.25 -13.85
C LEU A 491 -11.74 -41.48 -13.02
N THR A 492 -11.82 -41.39 -11.68
CA THR A 492 -11.47 -42.50 -10.79
C THR A 492 -12.41 -43.69 -10.98
N ASP A 493 -13.73 -43.42 -10.96
CA ASP A 493 -14.76 -44.46 -10.98
C ASP A 493 -14.90 -45.11 -12.36
N LEU A 494 -14.84 -44.32 -13.44
CA LEU A 494 -15.05 -44.84 -14.81
C LEU A 494 -13.75 -45.15 -15.56
N GLY A 495 -12.62 -44.57 -15.14
CA GLY A 495 -11.32 -44.83 -15.76
C GLY A 495 -10.66 -46.12 -15.25
N SER A 496 -11.04 -46.61 -14.07
CA SER A 496 -10.48 -47.83 -13.47
C SER A 496 -11.27 -49.12 -13.79
N GLU A 497 -12.53 -48.99 -14.20
CA GLU A 497 -13.41 -50.13 -14.49
C GLU A 497 -13.44 -50.41 -16.01
N GLU A 498 -13.36 -51.68 -16.39
CA GLU A 498 -13.43 -52.14 -17.78
C GLU A 498 -14.67 -53.02 -17.99
N VAL A 499 -15.23 -52.97 -19.20
CA VAL A 499 -16.39 -53.77 -19.61
C VAL A 499 -16.14 -54.40 -20.98
N PHE A 500 -16.76 -55.55 -21.23
CA PHE A 500 -16.77 -56.16 -22.56
C PHE A 500 -17.91 -55.58 -23.38
N VAL A 501 -17.62 -55.23 -24.62
CA VAL A 501 -18.55 -54.57 -25.52
C VAL A 501 -18.62 -55.37 -26.82
N ASN A 502 -19.83 -55.62 -27.33
CA ASN A 502 -20.03 -56.25 -28.63
C ASN A 502 -19.75 -55.27 -29.78
N ASP A 503 -19.80 -55.73 -31.04
CA ASP A 503 -19.57 -54.87 -32.22
C ASP A 503 -20.59 -53.72 -32.37
N PHE A 504 -21.74 -53.82 -31.71
CA PHE A 504 -22.79 -52.79 -31.69
C PHE A 504 -22.64 -51.76 -30.56
N GLY A 505 -21.64 -51.90 -29.68
CA GLY A 505 -21.42 -50.95 -28.60
C GLY A 505 -22.25 -51.23 -27.33
N GLU A 506 -22.79 -52.43 -27.17
CA GLU A 506 -23.56 -52.85 -25.99
C GLU A 506 -22.70 -53.65 -25.02
N ILE A 507 -22.96 -53.48 -23.73
CA ILE A 507 -22.22 -54.12 -22.65
C ILE A 507 -22.65 -55.59 -22.55
N VAL A 508 -21.68 -56.50 -22.57
CA VAL A 508 -21.89 -57.94 -22.37
C VAL A 508 -21.23 -58.33 -21.05
N GLU A 509 -22.03 -58.72 -20.06
CA GLU A 509 -21.53 -59.04 -18.72
C GLU A 509 -20.72 -60.35 -18.70
N ASN A 510 -21.14 -61.34 -19.49
CA ASN A 510 -20.48 -62.65 -19.61
C ASN A 510 -20.38 -63.07 -21.08
N PRO A 511 -19.26 -62.76 -21.77
CA PRO A 511 -19.08 -63.14 -23.17
C PRO A 511 -18.82 -64.64 -23.33
N ASP A 512 -19.59 -65.29 -24.21
CA ASP A 512 -19.34 -66.68 -24.62
C ASP A 512 -18.05 -66.79 -25.45
N LYS A 513 -17.38 -67.96 -25.42
CA LYS A 513 -16.11 -68.21 -26.17
C LYS A 513 -16.18 -67.93 -27.67
N ASN A 514 -17.38 -67.88 -28.26
CA ASN A 514 -17.62 -67.64 -29.69
C ASN A 514 -18.08 -66.20 -30.02
N GLN A 515 -18.31 -65.33 -29.03
CA GLN A 515 -18.68 -63.94 -29.26
C GLN A 515 -17.44 -63.06 -29.41
N GLN A 516 -17.34 -62.32 -30.51
CA GLN A 516 -16.31 -61.30 -30.66
C GLN A 516 -16.66 -60.09 -29.78
N VAL A 517 -15.98 -59.97 -28.64
CA VAL A 517 -16.11 -58.81 -27.74
C VAL A 517 -14.80 -58.05 -27.63
N LYS A 518 -14.91 -56.73 -27.52
CA LYS A 518 -13.78 -55.83 -27.28
C LYS A 518 -13.82 -55.36 -25.83
N LYS A 519 -12.69 -55.43 -25.15
CA LYS A 519 -12.53 -54.88 -23.80
C LYS A 519 -12.32 -53.37 -23.91
N LYS A 520 -13.15 -52.58 -23.25
CA LYS A 520 -13.07 -51.11 -23.23
C LYS A 520 -13.20 -50.59 -21.80
N SER A 521 -12.56 -49.48 -21.49
CA SER A 521 -12.81 -48.75 -20.23
C SER A 521 -14.24 -48.20 -20.19
N LYS A 522 -14.85 -48.12 -19.01
CA LYS A 522 -16.21 -47.55 -18.86
C LYS A 522 -16.26 -46.09 -19.30
N ILE A 523 -15.19 -45.32 -19.11
CA ILE A 523 -15.12 -43.94 -19.61
C ILE A 523 -15.17 -43.88 -21.14
N THR A 524 -14.49 -44.78 -21.86
CA THR A 524 -14.61 -44.86 -23.33
C THR A 524 -16.05 -45.20 -23.74
N VAL A 525 -16.69 -46.15 -23.05
CA VAL A 525 -18.09 -46.51 -23.30
C VAL A 525 -19.03 -45.35 -23.02
N TYR A 526 -18.78 -44.55 -21.98
CA TYR A 526 -19.55 -43.35 -21.68
C TYR A 526 -19.56 -42.36 -22.86
N PHE A 527 -18.39 -42.01 -23.39
CA PHE A 527 -18.29 -41.06 -24.51
C PHE A 527 -18.81 -41.67 -25.82
N ASP A 528 -18.66 -42.98 -26.04
CA ASP A 528 -19.29 -43.67 -27.17
C ASP A 528 -20.83 -43.54 -27.13
N ASN A 529 -21.44 -43.67 -25.94
CA ASN A 529 -22.88 -43.46 -25.75
C ASN A 529 -23.27 -41.99 -25.95
N LEU A 530 -22.50 -41.06 -25.39
CA LEU A 530 -22.73 -39.62 -25.55
C LEU A 530 -22.73 -39.22 -27.02
N ARG A 531 -21.82 -39.79 -27.82
CA ARG A 531 -21.75 -39.58 -29.28
C ARG A 531 -22.99 -40.09 -30.00
N GLN A 532 -23.45 -41.29 -29.67
CA GLN A 532 -24.67 -41.86 -30.28
C GLN A 532 -25.91 -41.03 -29.96
N ILE A 533 -26.03 -40.57 -28.70
CA ILE A 533 -27.08 -39.64 -28.29
C ILE A 533 -27.00 -38.35 -29.10
N ASN A 534 -25.80 -37.79 -29.27
CA ASN A 534 -25.60 -36.54 -30.02
C ASN A 534 -26.00 -36.64 -31.51
N GLN A 535 -25.92 -37.84 -32.12
CA GLN A 535 -26.39 -38.07 -33.49
C GLN A 535 -27.92 -38.00 -33.62
N LYS A 536 -28.66 -38.31 -32.54
CA LYS A 536 -30.13 -38.26 -32.51
C LYS A 536 -30.65 -36.92 -31.98
N GLN A 537 -30.03 -36.41 -30.92
CA GLN A 537 -30.36 -35.16 -30.27
C GLN A 537 -29.08 -34.34 -30.14
N PHE A 538 -28.87 -33.39 -31.03
CA PHE A 538 -27.65 -32.58 -31.04
C PHE A 538 -27.58 -31.63 -29.83
N SER A 539 -26.45 -31.61 -29.15
CA SER A 539 -26.03 -30.59 -28.18
C SER A 539 -24.60 -30.19 -28.47
N LYS A 540 -24.35 -28.89 -28.55
CA LYS A 540 -22.99 -28.38 -28.82
C LYS A 540 -22.02 -28.72 -27.68
N PHE A 541 -22.47 -28.78 -26.44
CA PHE A 541 -21.64 -29.20 -25.32
C PHE A 541 -21.21 -30.68 -25.43
N ARG A 542 -22.11 -31.58 -25.89
CA ARG A 542 -21.78 -33.00 -26.14
C ARG A 542 -20.79 -33.17 -27.27
N ASP A 543 -21.00 -32.44 -28.36
CA ASP A 543 -20.08 -32.40 -29.50
C ASP A 543 -18.67 -31.99 -29.06
N MET A 544 -18.56 -30.90 -28.28
CA MET A 544 -17.29 -30.46 -27.72
C MET A 544 -16.68 -31.49 -26.77
N ALA A 545 -17.49 -32.16 -25.94
CA ALA A 545 -17.02 -33.20 -25.03
C ALA A 545 -16.44 -34.42 -25.80
N ASP A 546 -17.13 -34.92 -26.82
CA ASP A 546 -16.66 -36.02 -27.68
C ASP A 546 -15.38 -35.64 -28.45
N LEU A 547 -15.32 -34.44 -29.02
CA LEU A 547 -14.13 -33.96 -29.74
C LEU A 547 -12.88 -33.92 -28.85
N ASN A 548 -12.99 -33.38 -27.64
CA ASN A 548 -11.89 -33.35 -26.66
C ASN A 548 -11.54 -34.76 -26.14
N PHE A 549 -12.53 -35.66 -26.02
CA PHE A 549 -12.25 -37.03 -25.62
C PHE A 549 -11.44 -37.75 -26.70
N ARG A 550 -11.87 -37.65 -27.96
CA ARG A 550 -11.19 -38.26 -29.11
C ARG A 550 -9.77 -37.73 -29.29
N SER A 551 -9.51 -36.46 -28.97
CA SER A 551 -8.14 -35.91 -28.99
C SER A 551 -7.24 -36.48 -27.89
N SER A 552 -7.82 -36.92 -26.77
CA SER A 552 -7.08 -37.67 -25.74
C SER A 552 -6.97 -39.18 -26.03
N ASP A 553 -7.92 -39.75 -26.78
CA ASP A 553 -8.09 -41.20 -27.00
C ASP A 553 -7.26 -41.78 -28.15
N PHE A 554 -6.33 -41.01 -28.74
CA PHE A 554 -5.42 -41.49 -29.80
C PHE A 554 -4.34 -42.49 -29.31
N ALA A 555 -4.27 -42.73 -28.00
CA ALA A 555 -3.34 -43.64 -27.36
C ALA A 555 -3.81 -45.11 -27.50
N SER A 556 -2.89 -46.06 -27.63
CA SER A 556 -3.23 -47.50 -27.53
C SER A 556 -3.88 -47.79 -26.17
N GLU A 557 -4.71 -48.83 -26.04
CA GLU A 557 -5.33 -49.19 -24.75
C GLU A 557 -4.30 -49.31 -23.61
N GLU A 558 -3.07 -49.80 -23.90
CA GLU A 558 -1.96 -49.85 -22.93
C GLU A 558 -1.46 -48.46 -22.47
N THR A 559 -1.57 -47.43 -23.31
CA THR A 559 -1.13 -46.07 -22.99
C THR A 559 -2.22 -45.20 -22.35
N LYS A 560 -3.51 -45.60 -22.42
CA LYS A 560 -4.63 -44.90 -21.76
C LYS A 560 -4.49 -44.85 -20.24
N GLY A 561 -4.03 -45.94 -19.62
CA GLY A 561 -3.75 -45.97 -18.18
C GLY A 561 -2.73 -44.91 -17.74
N ASN A 562 -1.70 -44.66 -18.57
CA ASN A 562 -0.71 -43.62 -18.30
C ASN A 562 -1.30 -42.22 -18.44
N VAL A 563 -2.20 -41.97 -19.41
CA VAL A 563 -2.92 -40.70 -19.54
C VAL A 563 -3.79 -40.46 -18.31
N PHE A 564 -4.55 -41.46 -17.86
CA PHE A 564 -5.42 -41.34 -16.69
C PHE A 564 -4.61 -41.08 -15.41
N SER A 565 -3.50 -41.78 -15.23
CA SER A 565 -2.60 -41.54 -14.09
C SER A 565 -1.96 -40.15 -14.15
N SER A 566 -1.58 -39.68 -15.34
CA SER A 566 -1.02 -38.33 -15.54
C SER A 566 -2.04 -37.24 -15.21
N MET A 567 -3.28 -37.39 -15.72
CA MET A 567 -4.37 -36.48 -15.42
C MET A 567 -4.69 -36.49 -13.92
N MET A 568 -4.85 -37.66 -13.31
CA MET A 568 -5.15 -37.77 -11.88
C MET A 568 -4.10 -37.08 -11.01
N SER A 569 -2.81 -37.18 -11.36
CA SER A 569 -1.72 -36.50 -10.65
C SER A 569 -1.92 -34.97 -10.54
N GLY A 570 -2.56 -34.35 -11.54
CA GLY A 570 -2.84 -32.90 -11.52
C GLY A 570 -4.04 -32.51 -10.65
N ILE A 571 -5.06 -33.37 -10.54
CA ILE A 571 -6.33 -33.05 -9.85
C ILE A 571 -6.56 -33.82 -8.54
N ASN A 572 -5.64 -34.72 -8.16
CA ASN A 572 -5.73 -35.51 -6.92
C ASN A 572 -5.91 -34.63 -5.68
N LEU A 573 -5.35 -33.42 -5.68
CA LEU A 573 -5.51 -32.43 -4.62
C LEU A 573 -7.00 -32.11 -4.32
N PHE A 574 -7.85 -32.10 -5.34
CA PHE A 574 -9.27 -31.76 -5.22
C PHE A 574 -10.12 -32.92 -4.66
N LEU A 575 -9.53 -34.11 -4.45
CA LEU A 575 -10.18 -35.20 -3.73
C LEU A 575 -10.12 -35.02 -2.21
N GLN A 576 -9.19 -34.21 -1.70
CA GLN A 576 -9.11 -33.90 -0.27
C GLN A 576 -10.31 -33.07 0.17
N ASP A 577 -11.01 -33.50 1.23
CA ASP A 577 -12.32 -32.94 1.58
C ASP A 577 -12.29 -31.42 1.84
N ASN A 578 -11.28 -30.89 2.52
CA ASN A 578 -11.20 -29.44 2.79
C ASN A 578 -11.10 -28.60 1.51
N ILE A 579 -10.30 -29.06 0.54
CA ILE A 579 -10.10 -28.37 -0.74
C ILE A 579 -11.32 -28.57 -1.62
N ALA A 580 -11.85 -29.79 -1.63
CA ALA A 580 -13.06 -30.11 -2.36
C ALA A 580 -14.22 -29.22 -1.91
N LYS A 581 -14.44 -29.04 -0.59
CA LYS A 581 -15.46 -28.13 -0.06
C LYS A 581 -15.21 -26.70 -0.51
N LEU A 582 -14.01 -26.17 -0.28
CA LEU A 582 -13.63 -24.80 -0.63
C LEU A 582 -13.83 -24.50 -2.13
N THR A 583 -13.61 -25.48 -2.99
CA THR A 583 -13.69 -25.35 -4.45
C THR A 583 -15.02 -25.79 -5.06
N SER A 584 -15.99 -26.27 -4.27
CA SER A 584 -17.30 -26.70 -4.77
C SER A 584 -18.32 -25.56 -4.86
N LYS A 585 -18.11 -24.47 -4.13
CA LYS A 585 -18.98 -23.27 -4.17
C LYS A 585 -18.16 -22.06 -4.61
N ASN A 586 -18.83 -20.98 -4.99
CA ASN A 586 -18.20 -19.73 -5.36
C ASN A 586 -18.79 -18.57 -4.55
N SER A 587 -17.96 -17.86 -3.79
CA SER A 587 -18.40 -16.75 -2.93
C SER A 587 -18.20 -15.37 -3.56
N ILE A 588 -17.42 -15.27 -4.63
CA ILE A 588 -17.07 -13.98 -5.24
C ILE A 588 -17.27 -14.00 -6.75
N ASP A 589 -17.96 -12.99 -7.25
CA ASP A 589 -17.95 -12.65 -8.67
C ASP A 589 -16.65 -11.91 -9.02
N LEU A 590 -15.75 -12.56 -9.76
CA LEU A 590 -14.45 -11.98 -10.12
C LEU A 590 -14.58 -10.70 -10.95
N GLU A 591 -15.62 -10.58 -11.78
CA GLU A 591 -15.84 -9.40 -12.63
C GLU A 591 -16.29 -8.19 -11.78
N SER A 592 -16.95 -8.42 -10.64
CA SER A 592 -17.40 -7.35 -9.74
C SER A 592 -16.26 -6.58 -9.05
N VAL A 593 -15.03 -7.10 -9.08
CA VAL A 593 -13.86 -6.45 -8.46
C VAL A 593 -13.50 -5.15 -9.19
N GLY A 594 -13.48 -5.16 -10.54
CA GLY A 594 -13.32 -3.96 -11.37
C GLY A 594 -14.64 -3.32 -11.78
N PHE A 595 -15.71 -4.11 -11.87
CA PHE A 595 -17.01 -3.71 -12.40
C PHE A 595 -18.15 -4.07 -11.44
N PRO A 596 -18.30 -3.32 -10.33
CA PRO A 596 -19.28 -3.67 -9.30
C PRO A 596 -20.74 -3.49 -9.74
N ARG A 597 -20.99 -2.84 -10.89
CA ARG A 597 -22.34 -2.55 -11.39
C ARG A 597 -22.43 -2.90 -12.87
N ARG A 598 -23.25 -3.89 -13.20
CA ARG A 598 -23.35 -4.48 -14.53
C ARG A 598 -24.78 -4.89 -14.82
N LEU A 599 -25.25 -4.51 -15.99
CA LEU A 599 -26.54 -4.91 -16.52
C LEU A 599 -26.31 -5.93 -17.63
N SER A 600 -26.97 -7.08 -17.54
CA SER A 600 -27.05 -8.05 -18.62
C SER A 600 -28.53 -8.33 -18.91
N VAL A 601 -28.94 -8.16 -20.17
CA VAL A 601 -30.33 -8.37 -20.61
C VAL A 601 -30.34 -9.31 -21.80
N LYS A 602 -31.12 -10.39 -21.72
CA LYS A 602 -31.33 -11.30 -22.85
C LYS A 602 -32.54 -10.86 -23.66
N PHE A 603 -32.32 -10.55 -24.94
CA PHE A 603 -33.40 -10.27 -25.88
C PHE A 603 -33.72 -11.51 -26.69
N ARG A 604 -35.00 -11.88 -26.78
CA ARG A 604 -35.49 -13.04 -27.52
C ARG A 604 -36.42 -12.57 -28.65
N SER A 605 -36.27 -13.15 -29.84
CA SER A 605 -37.20 -12.93 -30.96
C SER A 605 -38.38 -13.90 -30.98
N SER A 606 -38.27 -15.02 -30.26
CA SER A 606 -39.24 -16.13 -30.23
C SER A 606 -39.09 -16.94 -28.95
N SER A 607 -40.15 -17.68 -28.58
CA SER A 607 -40.09 -18.69 -27.52
C SER A 607 -39.30 -19.94 -27.93
N SER A 608 -39.11 -20.17 -29.24
CA SER A 608 -38.33 -21.30 -29.76
C SER A 608 -36.86 -20.91 -29.96
N GLN A 609 -35.95 -21.67 -29.34
CA GLN A 609 -34.49 -21.48 -29.44
C GLN A 609 -33.94 -21.66 -30.85
N ASN A 610 -34.69 -22.31 -31.76
CA ASN A 610 -34.24 -22.61 -33.13
C ASN A 610 -34.52 -21.49 -34.13
N MET A 611 -35.20 -20.40 -33.73
CA MET A 611 -35.43 -19.25 -34.60
C MET A 611 -34.27 -18.24 -34.51
N ILE A 612 -33.97 -17.59 -35.64
CA ILE A 612 -32.95 -16.54 -35.70
C ILE A 612 -33.32 -15.41 -34.75
N ASN A 613 -32.38 -15.05 -33.87
CA ASN A 613 -32.55 -13.90 -32.99
C ASN A 613 -32.31 -12.60 -33.76
N ASN A 614 -33.39 -11.89 -34.08
CA ASN A 614 -33.31 -10.64 -34.84
C ASN A 614 -32.50 -9.55 -34.09
N PHE A 615 -32.47 -9.60 -32.75
CA PHE A 615 -31.72 -8.68 -31.89
C PHE A 615 -30.21 -8.92 -31.89
N ALA A 616 -29.74 -10.10 -32.32
CA ALA A 616 -28.33 -10.42 -32.35
C ALA A 616 -27.55 -9.44 -33.25
N HIS A 617 -26.35 -9.03 -32.81
CA HIS A 617 -25.48 -8.08 -33.50
C HIS A 617 -26.07 -6.68 -33.75
N ARG A 618 -27.16 -6.32 -33.06
CA ARG A 618 -27.76 -4.98 -33.15
C ARG A 618 -27.16 -4.03 -32.13
N THR A 619 -27.27 -2.73 -32.42
CA THR A 619 -26.82 -1.67 -31.50
C THR A 619 -28.00 -1.14 -30.70
N ALA A 620 -27.91 -1.12 -29.38
CA ALA A 620 -28.89 -0.50 -28.51
C ALA A 620 -28.31 0.80 -27.90
N LYS A 621 -29.20 1.74 -27.57
CA LYS A 621 -28.94 2.93 -26.78
C LYS A 621 -29.54 2.73 -25.39
N ILE A 622 -28.72 2.89 -24.37
CA ILE A 622 -29.11 2.74 -22.97
C ILE A 622 -29.17 4.11 -22.33
N THR A 623 -30.31 4.41 -21.72
CA THR A 623 -30.52 5.61 -20.92
C THR A 623 -30.96 5.21 -19.52
N ILE A 624 -30.32 5.75 -18.50
CA ILE A 624 -30.67 5.50 -17.09
C ILE A 624 -31.07 6.82 -16.45
N THR A 625 -32.30 6.87 -15.92
CA THR A 625 -32.87 8.06 -15.29
C THR A 625 -33.36 7.76 -13.88
N SER A 626 -33.45 8.79 -13.04
CA SER A 626 -34.12 8.74 -11.75
C SER A 626 -34.97 9.99 -11.55
N GLU A 627 -35.96 9.91 -10.68
CA GLU A 627 -36.76 11.07 -10.26
C GLU A 627 -36.23 11.58 -8.91
N GLU A 628 -35.81 12.85 -8.86
CA GLU A 628 -35.39 13.50 -7.62
C GLU A 628 -36.37 14.63 -7.24
N SER A 629 -36.72 14.70 -5.95
CA SER A 629 -37.55 15.77 -5.41
C SER A 629 -36.73 17.07 -5.29
N TRP A 630 -37.13 18.11 -6.01
CA TRP A 630 -36.52 19.43 -5.96
C TRP A 630 -37.54 20.45 -5.45
N GLY A 631 -37.55 20.67 -4.13
CA GLY A 631 -38.57 21.50 -3.48
C GLY A 631 -39.97 20.88 -3.65
N ALA A 632 -40.89 21.61 -4.30
CA ALA A 632 -42.25 21.12 -4.61
C ALA A 632 -42.39 20.45 -5.98
N THR A 633 -41.31 20.38 -6.78
CA THR A 633 -41.33 19.81 -8.14
C THR A 633 -40.42 18.59 -8.24
N THR A 634 -40.82 17.56 -8.97
CA THR A 634 -39.95 16.43 -9.34
C THR A 634 -39.14 16.77 -10.58
N ARG A 635 -37.84 16.45 -10.58
CA ARG A 635 -36.95 16.59 -11.74
C ARG A 635 -36.38 15.23 -12.11
N THR A 636 -36.40 14.91 -13.39
CA THR A 636 -35.73 13.71 -13.92
C THR A 636 -34.24 13.98 -14.07
N VAL A 637 -33.42 13.22 -13.36
CA VAL A 637 -31.96 13.26 -13.46
C VAL A 637 -31.50 12.12 -14.37
N THR A 638 -30.69 12.43 -15.38
CA THR A 638 -30.12 11.43 -16.29
C THR A 638 -28.72 11.07 -15.83
N HIS A 639 -28.52 9.80 -15.44
CA HIS A 639 -27.22 9.27 -14.99
C HIS A 639 -26.39 8.73 -16.16
N VAL A 640 -27.05 8.10 -17.11
CA VAL A 640 -26.46 7.59 -18.36
C VAL A 640 -27.35 8.08 -19.50
N LYS A 641 -26.76 8.74 -20.49
CA LYS A 641 -27.50 9.34 -21.62
C LYS A 641 -27.10 8.65 -22.92
N GLU A 642 -28.03 7.93 -23.53
CA GLU A 642 -27.87 7.30 -24.85
C GLU A 642 -26.53 6.56 -25.05
N ALA A 643 -26.08 5.81 -24.04
CA ALA A 643 -24.86 5.03 -24.14
C ALA A 643 -25.06 3.88 -25.13
N THR A 644 -24.18 3.76 -26.12
CA THR A 644 -24.26 2.69 -27.11
C THR A 644 -23.73 1.38 -26.54
N ALA A 645 -24.48 0.31 -26.74
CA ALA A 645 -24.10 -1.06 -26.39
C ALA A 645 -24.43 -2.01 -27.55
N LEU A 646 -23.60 -3.02 -27.74
CA LEU A 646 -23.83 -4.05 -28.75
C LEU A 646 -24.51 -5.25 -28.10
N ILE A 647 -25.44 -5.85 -28.83
CA ILE A 647 -25.96 -7.17 -28.53
C ILE A 647 -25.05 -8.20 -29.19
N ASP A 648 -24.64 -9.21 -28.44
CA ASP A 648 -23.81 -10.29 -28.97
C ASP A 648 -24.62 -11.28 -29.85
N GLY A 649 -23.95 -12.32 -30.33
CA GLY A 649 -24.55 -13.34 -31.20
C GLY A 649 -25.63 -14.18 -30.50
N GLU A 650 -25.57 -14.30 -29.17
CA GLU A 650 -26.54 -15.08 -28.40
C GLU A 650 -27.75 -14.24 -27.95
N GLY A 651 -27.74 -12.94 -28.22
CA GLY A 651 -28.83 -12.02 -27.90
C GLY A 651 -28.69 -11.33 -26.54
N TYR A 652 -27.52 -11.36 -25.90
CA TYR A 652 -27.29 -10.61 -24.67
C TYR A 652 -26.76 -9.22 -24.95
N LEU A 653 -27.36 -8.25 -24.27
CA LEU A 653 -26.80 -6.93 -24.07
C LEU A 653 -26.09 -6.93 -22.72
N THR A 654 -24.78 -6.68 -22.71
CA THR A 654 -24.01 -6.49 -21.47
C THR A 654 -23.48 -5.08 -21.41
N TYR A 655 -23.83 -4.34 -20.34
CA TYR A 655 -23.44 -2.96 -20.15
C TYR A 655 -22.92 -2.71 -18.73
N VAL A 656 -21.78 -2.04 -18.63
CA VAL A 656 -21.18 -1.62 -17.36
C VAL A 656 -21.70 -0.25 -16.96
N ILE A 657 -22.18 -0.14 -15.72
CA ILE A 657 -22.70 1.11 -15.16
C ILE A 657 -21.61 1.76 -14.31
N ALA A 658 -21.00 2.82 -14.82
CA ALA A 658 -19.98 3.59 -14.09
C ALA A 658 -20.53 4.48 -12.93
N PRO A 659 -21.64 5.23 -13.08
CA PRO A 659 -22.13 6.14 -12.04
C PRO A 659 -22.87 5.39 -10.92
N LYS A 660 -22.82 5.93 -9.70
CA LYS A 660 -23.62 5.42 -8.58
C LYS A 660 -25.06 5.85 -8.80
N LEU A 661 -25.97 4.89 -8.72
CA LEU A 661 -27.40 5.09 -8.98
C LEU A 661 -28.17 5.24 -7.65
N PRO A 662 -29.26 6.00 -7.62
CA PRO A 662 -30.13 6.12 -6.44
C PRO A 662 -30.89 4.81 -6.16
N ASP A 663 -31.72 4.81 -5.10
CA ASP A 663 -32.48 3.63 -4.67
C ASP A 663 -33.54 3.20 -5.70
N HIS A 664 -34.08 4.14 -6.48
CA HIS A 664 -35.01 3.87 -7.57
C HIS A 664 -34.50 4.52 -8.85
N PHE A 665 -34.43 3.74 -9.92
CA PHE A 665 -34.06 4.23 -11.24
C PHE A 665 -34.79 3.46 -12.33
N ILE A 666 -34.85 4.06 -13.51
CA ILE A 666 -35.48 3.52 -14.70
C ILE A 666 -34.39 3.34 -15.74
N VAL A 667 -34.35 2.16 -16.35
CA VAL A 667 -33.50 1.85 -17.49
C VAL A 667 -34.36 1.80 -18.73
N THR A 668 -33.97 2.56 -19.74
CA THR A 668 -34.58 2.56 -21.08
C THR A 668 -33.55 2.04 -22.07
N ILE A 669 -33.93 1.01 -22.82
CA ILE A 669 -33.12 0.42 -23.89
C ILE A 669 -33.86 0.66 -25.21
N ASP A 670 -33.29 1.52 -26.06
CA ASP A 670 -33.85 1.92 -27.35
C ASP A 670 -33.01 1.36 -28.49
N PHE A 671 -33.66 0.82 -29.52
CA PHE A 671 -33.01 0.29 -30.72
C PHE A 671 -32.97 1.28 -31.89
N ASN A 672 -33.39 2.52 -31.68
CA ASN A 672 -33.31 3.60 -32.65
C ASN A 672 -31.86 4.10 -32.84
N HIS A 673 -31.10 3.41 -33.69
CA HIS A 673 -29.72 3.71 -34.04
C HIS A 673 -29.49 3.57 -35.56
N PRO A 674 -28.67 4.44 -36.22
CA PRO A 674 -28.41 4.35 -37.66
C PRO A 674 -27.89 2.99 -38.13
N ASN A 675 -27.11 2.30 -37.30
CA ASN A 675 -26.62 0.94 -37.61
C ASN A 675 -27.74 -0.12 -37.71
N ASN A 676 -28.95 0.19 -37.25
CA ASN A 676 -30.12 -0.67 -37.32
C ASN A 676 -31.09 -0.24 -38.42
N ASP A 677 -30.72 0.74 -39.27
CA ASP A 677 -31.57 1.26 -40.34
C ASP A 677 -32.06 0.13 -41.26
N GLY A 678 -33.37 0.14 -41.53
CA GLY A 678 -34.03 -0.90 -42.34
C GLY A 678 -34.42 -2.18 -41.58
N SER A 679 -34.11 -2.30 -40.29
CA SER A 679 -34.56 -3.42 -39.45
C SER A 679 -35.90 -3.10 -38.76
N ALA A 680 -36.77 -4.11 -38.61
CA ALA A 680 -38.03 -3.97 -37.87
C ALA A 680 -37.83 -3.60 -36.39
N ILE A 681 -36.62 -3.81 -35.87
CA ILE A 681 -36.25 -3.64 -34.47
C ILE A 681 -36.07 -2.16 -34.11
N GLN A 682 -35.82 -1.29 -35.09
CA GLN A 682 -35.57 0.14 -34.86
C GLN A 682 -36.70 0.86 -34.09
N LYS A 683 -37.93 0.34 -34.16
CA LYS A 683 -39.11 0.87 -33.45
C LYS A 683 -39.28 0.32 -32.04
N HIS A 684 -38.48 -0.68 -31.64
CA HIS A 684 -38.60 -1.32 -30.34
C HIS A 684 -37.83 -0.53 -29.29
N TYR A 685 -38.46 -0.34 -28.14
CA TYR A 685 -37.81 0.14 -26.94
C TYR A 685 -38.36 -0.62 -25.73
N TYR A 686 -37.52 -0.86 -24.75
CA TYR A 686 -37.87 -1.55 -23.52
C TYR A 686 -37.55 -0.66 -22.33
N GLN A 687 -38.44 -0.63 -21.36
CA GLN A 687 -38.26 0.12 -20.14
C GLN A 687 -38.58 -0.75 -18.93
N PHE A 688 -37.69 -0.72 -17.94
CA PHE A 688 -37.90 -1.37 -16.66
C PHE A 688 -37.45 -0.47 -15.52
N SER A 689 -38.14 -0.59 -14.39
CA SER A 689 -37.76 0.04 -13.13
C SER A 689 -36.90 -0.92 -12.32
N ALA A 690 -35.92 -0.37 -11.61
CA ALA A 690 -35.06 -1.10 -10.69
C ALA A 690 -35.07 -0.40 -9.32
N GLU A 691 -35.29 -1.19 -8.28
CA GLU A 691 -35.35 -0.76 -6.88
C GLU A 691 -34.33 -1.51 -6.04
N LYS A 692 -33.50 -0.78 -5.28
CA LYS A 692 -32.60 -1.36 -4.29
C LYS A 692 -33.39 -1.86 -3.08
N VAL A 693 -33.40 -3.17 -2.85
CA VAL A 693 -34.05 -3.78 -1.69
C VAL A 693 -33.00 -4.08 -0.63
N TYR A 694 -33.21 -3.55 0.58
CA TYR A 694 -32.30 -3.72 1.72
C TYR A 694 -32.76 -4.82 2.67
N GLN A 695 -31.82 -5.53 3.29
CA GLN A 695 -32.11 -6.59 4.27
C GLN A 695 -32.94 -6.03 5.44
N LYS A 696 -33.97 -6.76 5.87
CA LYS A 696 -34.86 -6.36 6.99
C LYS A 696 -34.89 -7.42 8.09
N ARG A 697 -34.93 -6.99 9.35
CA ARG A 697 -35.25 -7.84 10.52
C ARG A 697 -36.60 -7.38 11.08
N GLY A 698 -37.68 -8.02 10.65
CA GLY A 698 -39.03 -7.55 10.91
C GLY A 698 -39.31 -6.24 10.15
N LYS A 699 -39.63 -5.16 10.87
CA LYS A 699 -39.90 -3.83 10.28
C LYS A 699 -38.66 -2.92 10.17
N VAL A 700 -37.50 -3.35 10.68
CA VAL A 700 -36.28 -2.52 10.74
C VAL A 700 -35.27 -2.97 9.69
N ILE A 701 -34.71 -2.03 8.93
CA ILE A 701 -33.63 -2.29 7.96
C ILE A 701 -32.36 -2.66 8.72
N ARG A 702 -31.71 -3.76 8.31
CA ARG A 702 -30.43 -4.21 8.87
C ARG A 702 -29.32 -3.29 8.37
N LEU A 703 -28.62 -2.69 9.32
CA LEU A 703 -27.44 -1.88 9.06
C LEU A 703 -26.18 -2.73 9.24
N ASP A 704 -25.16 -2.48 8.43
CA ASP A 704 -23.83 -3.03 8.60
C ASP A 704 -23.28 -2.63 9.97
N GLU A 705 -22.69 -3.59 10.67
CA GLU A 705 -22.21 -3.40 12.03
C GLU A 705 -21.12 -2.32 12.13
N TYR A 706 -20.30 -2.16 11.10
CA TYR A 706 -19.11 -1.32 11.12
C TYR A 706 -19.36 0.06 10.53
N ASN A 707 -19.94 0.15 9.34
CA ASN A 707 -20.15 1.42 8.63
C ASN A 707 -21.55 2.02 8.82
N LYS A 708 -22.47 1.28 9.48
CA LYS A 708 -23.85 1.68 9.79
C LYS A 708 -24.71 2.02 8.56
N LYS A 709 -24.31 1.59 7.36
CA LYS A 709 -25.10 1.72 6.13
C LYS A 709 -26.05 0.52 5.96
N PRO A 710 -27.19 0.69 5.28
CA PRO A 710 -28.09 -0.44 5.01
C PRO A 710 -27.43 -1.46 4.10
N ILE A 711 -27.62 -2.75 4.40
CA ILE A 711 -27.06 -3.85 3.61
C ILE A 711 -28.01 -4.13 2.44
N LEU A 712 -27.51 -3.97 1.21
CA LEU A 712 -28.24 -4.31 -0.01
C LEU A 712 -28.44 -5.83 -0.05
N ASP A 713 -29.68 -6.27 -0.28
CA ASP A 713 -30.04 -7.68 -0.40
C ASP A 713 -30.05 -8.09 -1.88
N HIS A 714 -30.91 -7.45 -2.66
CA HIS A 714 -31.03 -7.65 -4.10
C HIS A 714 -31.60 -6.40 -4.77
N ILE A 715 -31.58 -6.36 -6.10
CA ILE A 715 -32.31 -5.36 -6.88
C ILE A 715 -33.59 -6.00 -7.39
N LYS A 716 -34.72 -5.40 -7.03
CA LYS A 716 -36.01 -5.76 -7.60
C LYS A 716 -36.16 -5.06 -8.95
N VAL A 717 -36.39 -5.83 -10.00
CA VAL A 717 -36.66 -5.34 -11.34
C VAL A 717 -38.16 -5.46 -11.61
N SER A 718 -38.74 -4.48 -12.28
CA SER A 718 -40.14 -4.53 -12.71
C SER A 718 -40.28 -3.92 -14.10
N ILE A 719 -40.76 -4.71 -15.05
CA ILE A 719 -40.89 -4.30 -16.46
C ILE A 719 -42.04 -3.31 -16.60
N LEU A 720 -41.79 -2.16 -17.23
CA LEU A 720 -42.77 -1.08 -17.39
C LEU A 720 -43.44 -1.10 -18.77
N THR A 721 -42.71 -1.47 -19.82
CA THR A 721 -43.25 -1.60 -21.18
C THR A 721 -42.90 -2.95 -21.79
N GLN A 722 -43.91 -3.62 -22.34
CA GLN A 722 -43.78 -4.83 -23.16
C GLN A 722 -44.38 -4.53 -24.55
N PRO A 723 -43.55 -4.22 -25.57
CA PRO A 723 -44.07 -3.82 -26.87
C PRO A 723 -44.86 -4.93 -27.57
N GLU A 724 -44.50 -6.21 -27.45
CA GLU A 724 -45.24 -7.36 -28.00
C GLU A 724 -45.01 -8.65 -27.18
N ALA A 725 -46.07 -9.44 -26.97
CA ALA A 725 -46.15 -10.81 -26.44
C ALA A 725 -44.99 -11.35 -25.56
N ASN A 726 -44.90 -11.00 -24.26
CA ASN A 726 -44.14 -11.74 -23.23
C ASN A 726 -42.70 -12.21 -23.56
N LEU A 727 -42.00 -11.60 -24.52
CA LEU A 727 -40.66 -12.06 -24.98
C LEU A 727 -39.51 -11.68 -24.04
N LEU A 728 -39.70 -10.66 -23.19
CA LEU A 728 -38.76 -10.27 -22.14
C LEU A 728 -39.39 -10.58 -20.78
N GLN A 729 -38.75 -11.47 -20.02
CA GLN A 729 -39.15 -11.83 -18.66
C GLN A 729 -38.24 -11.16 -17.63
N GLU A 730 -38.67 -11.08 -16.37
CA GLU A 730 -37.83 -10.52 -15.29
C GLU A 730 -36.53 -11.33 -15.12
N ASP A 731 -36.60 -12.66 -15.29
CA ASP A 731 -35.45 -13.57 -15.24
C ASP A 731 -34.44 -13.36 -16.38
N ASP A 732 -34.83 -12.68 -17.47
CA ASP A 732 -33.91 -12.31 -18.56
C ASP A 732 -33.04 -11.08 -18.21
N ILE A 733 -33.34 -10.38 -17.11
CA ILE A 733 -32.65 -9.16 -16.67
C ILE A 733 -31.80 -9.48 -15.45
N HIS A 734 -30.49 -9.62 -15.68
CA HIS A 734 -29.52 -9.83 -14.61
C HIS A 734 -28.77 -8.53 -14.29
N LEU A 735 -29.01 -7.97 -13.12
CA LEU A 735 -28.43 -6.70 -12.68
C LEU A 735 -27.56 -6.91 -11.42
N VAL A 736 -26.26 -6.95 -11.62
CA VAL A 736 -25.27 -6.97 -10.53
C VAL A 736 -25.03 -5.55 -10.06
N TYR A 737 -25.06 -5.31 -8.75
CA TYR A 737 -24.87 -3.97 -8.21
C TYR A 737 -24.21 -3.96 -6.84
N SER A 738 -23.19 -3.13 -6.71
CA SER A 738 -22.55 -2.78 -5.43
C SER A 738 -22.02 -1.35 -5.49
N ASP A 739 -22.23 -0.60 -4.40
CA ASP A 739 -21.64 0.73 -4.19
C ASP A 739 -20.26 0.66 -3.51
N HIS A 740 -19.86 -0.54 -3.08
CA HIS A 740 -18.70 -0.83 -2.24
C HIS A 740 -17.55 -1.44 -3.04
N PRO A 741 -16.31 -0.90 -2.92
CA PRO A 741 -15.12 -1.56 -3.45
C PRO A 741 -14.84 -2.86 -2.69
N LYS A 742 -14.08 -3.77 -3.31
CA LYS A 742 -13.74 -5.07 -2.71
C LYS A 742 -12.29 -5.10 -2.25
N VAL A 743 -12.00 -5.82 -1.16
CA VAL A 743 -10.65 -6.22 -0.78
C VAL A 743 -10.58 -7.73 -0.64
N ILE A 744 -9.57 -8.34 -1.26
CA ILE A 744 -9.35 -9.79 -1.26
C ILE A 744 -7.98 -10.05 -0.65
N TYR A 745 -7.94 -10.77 0.47
CA TYR A 745 -6.70 -11.22 1.10
C TYR A 745 -6.38 -12.65 0.65
N LEU A 746 -5.16 -12.87 0.15
CA LEU A 746 -4.68 -14.18 -0.27
C LEU A 746 -3.72 -14.73 0.79
N VAL A 747 -4.19 -15.70 1.57
CA VAL A 747 -3.42 -16.30 2.66
C VAL A 747 -2.96 -17.69 2.26
N THR A 748 -1.66 -17.79 1.93
CA THR A 748 -1.03 -19.03 1.50
C THR A 748 -0.08 -19.59 2.57
N PRO A 749 -0.22 -20.87 2.96
CA PRO A 749 0.72 -21.51 3.88
C PRO A 749 2.10 -21.69 3.20
N PRO A 750 3.21 -21.18 3.77
CA PRO A 750 4.52 -21.30 3.15
C PRO A 750 5.06 -22.73 3.11
N ASN A 751 4.52 -23.63 3.94
CA ASN A 751 4.93 -25.03 4.06
C ASN A 751 4.17 -26.00 3.14
N ARG A 752 3.12 -25.56 2.44
CA ARG A 752 2.31 -26.41 1.55
C ARG A 752 2.26 -25.83 0.16
N THR A 753 3.22 -26.21 -0.66
CA THR A 753 3.35 -25.72 -2.03
C THR A 753 2.32 -26.33 -2.96
N GLU A 754 1.62 -27.39 -2.57
CA GLU A 754 0.57 -28.01 -3.40
C GLU A 754 -0.57 -27.04 -3.75
N TYR A 755 -0.89 -26.08 -2.87
CA TYR A 755 -1.99 -25.13 -3.07
C TYR A 755 -1.64 -23.98 -4.02
N ASN A 756 -0.36 -23.88 -4.39
CA ASN A 756 0.15 -22.80 -5.22
C ASN A 756 -0.54 -22.73 -6.60
N GLY A 757 -0.92 -23.88 -7.17
CA GLY A 757 -1.65 -23.90 -8.45
C GLY A 757 -2.96 -23.13 -8.39
N ILE A 758 -3.73 -23.28 -7.30
CA ILE A 758 -5.06 -22.68 -7.15
C ILE A 758 -4.97 -21.16 -7.01
N VAL A 759 -4.00 -20.65 -6.23
CA VAL A 759 -3.81 -19.20 -6.05
C VAL A 759 -3.35 -18.53 -7.35
N SER A 760 -2.46 -19.20 -8.08
CA SER A 760 -2.01 -18.70 -9.39
C SER A 760 -3.16 -18.59 -10.38
N LEU A 761 -4.00 -19.63 -10.44
CA LEU A 761 -5.19 -19.67 -11.27
C LEU A 761 -6.21 -18.59 -10.88
N PHE A 762 -6.43 -18.38 -9.58
CA PHE A 762 -7.30 -17.31 -9.10
C PHE A 762 -6.85 -15.93 -9.58
N LEU A 763 -5.56 -15.61 -9.43
CA LEU A 763 -4.99 -14.33 -9.87
C LEU A 763 -5.04 -14.18 -11.41
N ASP A 764 -4.82 -15.26 -12.15
CA ASP A 764 -4.95 -15.28 -13.61
C ASP A 764 -6.38 -15.00 -14.06
N GLN A 765 -7.36 -15.74 -13.51
CA GLN A 765 -8.78 -15.55 -13.84
C GLN A 765 -9.28 -14.17 -13.45
N LEU A 766 -8.88 -13.66 -12.28
CA LEU A 766 -9.25 -12.33 -11.81
C LEU A 766 -8.78 -11.25 -12.81
N PHE A 767 -7.53 -11.34 -13.28
CA PHE A 767 -7.01 -10.42 -14.28
C PHE A 767 -7.78 -10.56 -15.60
N ASN A 768 -7.90 -11.77 -16.14
CA ASN A 768 -8.47 -12.02 -17.46
C ASN A 768 -9.95 -11.63 -17.54
N ALA A 769 -10.75 -11.93 -16.51
CA ALA A 769 -12.17 -11.58 -16.47
C ALA A 769 -12.39 -10.06 -16.48
N ASN A 770 -11.64 -9.31 -15.66
CA ASN A 770 -11.74 -7.85 -15.62
C ASN A 770 -11.12 -7.20 -16.86
N TYR A 771 -10.04 -7.74 -17.41
CA TYR A 771 -9.43 -7.21 -18.63
C TYR A 771 -10.37 -7.31 -19.84
N GLU A 772 -11.01 -8.46 -20.04
CA GLU A 772 -11.96 -8.69 -21.14
C GLU A 772 -13.18 -7.76 -21.03
N LEU A 773 -13.74 -7.62 -19.83
CA LEU A 773 -14.87 -6.73 -19.59
C LEU A 773 -14.48 -5.25 -19.78
N ALA A 774 -13.26 -4.86 -19.39
CA ALA A 774 -12.75 -3.51 -19.65
C ALA A 774 -12.68 -3.21 -21.15
N LEU A 775 -12.15 -4.13 -21.96
CA LEU A 775 -12.02 -3.93 -23.40
C LEU A 775 -13.37 -3.72 -24.11
N SER A 776 -14.42 -4.42 -23.66
CA SER A 776 -15.77 -4.29 -24.21
C SER A 776 -16.53 -3.07 -23.67
N ASN A 777 -16.15 -2.52 -22.51
CA ASN A 777 -16.90 -1.48 -21.81
C ASN A 777 -16.02 -0.29 -21.38
N GLY A 778 -15.62 0.56 -22.32
CA GLY A 778 -14.94 1.84 -22.01
C GLY A 778 -13.44 1.74 -21.75
N ARG A 779 -12.81 0.59 -22.02
CA ARG A 779 -11.36 0.29 -21.96
C ARG A 779 -10.71 0.37 -20.57
N LYS A 780 -11.45 0.71 -19.52
CA LYS A 780 -10.95 0.86 -18.14
C LYS A 780 -11.89 0.24 -17.13
N CYS A 781 -11.34 -0.33 -16.08
CA CYS A 781 -12.13 -0.72 -14.91
C CYS A 781 -12.76 0.52 -14.25
N VAL A 782 -14.04 0.40 -13.88
CA VAL A 782 -14.78 1.46 -13.16
C VAL A 782 -14.14 1.69 -11.80
N ASN A 783 -13.90 0.60 -11.07
CA ASN A 783 -13.07 0.61 -9.87
C ASN A 783 -11.67 0.15 -10.26
N ARG A 784 -10.65 0.95 -9.95
CA ARG A 784 -9.25 0.55 -10.11
C ARG A 784 -8.97 -0.71 -9.31
N ILE A 785 -8.29 -1.69 -9.91
CA ILE A 785 -7.82 -2.89 -9.21
C ILE A 785 -6.36 -2.70 -8.86
N LEU A 786 -6.03 -2.67 -7.57
CA LEU A 786 -4.66 -2.52 -7.07
C LEU A 786 -4.21 -3.81 -6.38
N HIS A 787 -3.23 -4.48 -6.97
CA HIS A 787 -2.59 -5.65 -6.39
C HIS A 787 -1.44 -5.21 -5.49
N ILE A 788 -1.54 -5.46 -4.19
CA ILE A 788 -0.45 -5.25 -3.22
C ILE A 788 0.09 -6.62 -2.85
N LEU A 789 1.12 -7.06 -3.57
CA LEU A 789 1.66 -8.40 -3.44
C LEU A 789 2.87 -8.37 -2.50
N ASP A 790 2.61 -8.50 -1.18
CA ASP A 790 3.68 -8.73 -0.22
C ASP A 790 4.34 -10.09 -0.49
N GLU A 791 5.66 -10.12 -0.37
CA GLU A 791 6.48 -11.28 -0.71
C GLU A 791 6.10 -11.91 -2.07
N PHE A 792 6.06 -11.09 -3.12
CA PHE A 792 5.64 -11.49 -4.48
C PHE A 792 6.38 -12.73 -5.03
N THR A 793 7.61 -12.99 -4.60
CA THR A 793 8.38 -14.17 -5.02
C THR A 793 7.96 -15.46 -4.28
N ASN A 794 7.31 -15.32 -3.12
CA ASN A 794 6.74 -16.43 -2.35
C ASN A 794 5.40 -16.89 -2.92
N ILE A 795 4.64 -16.00 -3.58
CA ILE A 795 3.44 -16.44 -4.28
C ILE A 795 3.80 -17.30 -5.51
N PRO A 796 2.89 -18.16 -5.96
CA PRO A 796 3.07 -18.96 -7.17
C PRO A 796 3.33 -18.08 -8.39
N ALA A 797 4.06 -18.60 -9.38
CA ALA A 797 4.32 -17.83 -10.59
C ALA A 797 3.01 -17.60 -11.35
N ILE A 798 2.58 -16.34 -11.41
CA ILE A 798 1.42 -15.92 -12.19
C ILE A 798 1.71 -16.14 -13.68
N PRO A 799 0.85 -16.85 -14.43
CA PRO A 799 1.04 -17.06 -15.87
C PRO A 799 1.11 -15.73 -16.63
N HIS A 800 2.01 -15.64 -17.62
CA HIS A 800 2.17 -14.48 -18.51
C HIS A 800 2.26 -13.12 -17.80
N MET A 801 2.91 -13.08 -16.63
CA MET A 801 2.99 -11.88 -15.81
C MET A 801 3.65 -10.70 -16.55
N GLU A 802 4.64 -10.97 -17.40
CA GLU A 802 5.31 -10.00 -18.26
C GLU A 802 4.36 -9.24 -19.18
N THR A 803 3.33 -9.92 -19.70
CA THR A 803 2.31 -9.32 -20.55
C THR A 803 1.27 -8.59 -19.70
N LYS A 804 0.80 -9.20 -18.61
CA LYS A 804 -0.23 -8.63 -17.72
C LYS A 804 0.20 -7.31 -17.10
N ILE A 805 1.44 -7.22 -16.63
CA ILE A 805 1.96 -5.99 -16.01
C ILE A 805 2.09 -4.84 -17.01
N SER A 806 2.38 -5.16 -18.27
CA SER A 806 2.55 -4.19 -19.36
C SER A 806 1.19 -3.64 -19.83
N ILE A 807 0.22 -4.54 -20.10
CA ILE A 807 -1.08 -4.12 -20.64
C ILE A 807 -2.02 -3.61 -19.55
N GLY A 808 -1.99 -4.19 -18.35
CA GLY A 808 -2.98 -3.94 -17.28
C GLY A 808 -3.09 -2.48 -16.84
N LEU A 809 -1.99 -1.71 -16.95
CA LEU A 809 -1.97 -0.28 -16.64
C LEU A 809 -3.03 0.51 -17.41
N GLY A 810 -3.23 0.20 -18.69
CA GLY A 810 -4.22 0.87 -19.54
C GLY A 810 -5.66 0.64 -19.09
N GLN A 811 -5.93 -0.48 -18.41
CA GLN A 811 -7.24 -0.91 -17.94
C GLN A 811 -7.51 -0.55 -16.47
N ASN A 812 -6.67 0.27 -15.82
CA ASN A 812 -6.71 0.54 -14.38
C ASN A 812 -6.47 -0.71 -13.50
N ILE A 813 -5.63 -1.63 -13.96
CA ILE A 813 -5.14 -2.78 -13.18
C ILE A 813 -3.66 -2.56 -12.86
N LEU A 814 -3.33 -2.31 -11.59
CA LEU A 814 -2.00 -1.92 -11.15
C LEU A 814 -1.39 -2.98 -10.23
N TYR A 815 -0.05 -3.02 -10.19
CA TYR A 815 0.73 -3.93 -9.37
C TYR A 815 1.76 -3.20 -8.51
N TYR A 816 1.70 -3.43 -7.20
CA TYR A 816 2.72 -3.09 -6.21
C TYR A 816 3.38 -4.40 -5.76
N LEU A 817 4.55 -4.67 -6.32
CA LEU A 817 5.29 -5.93 -6.14
C LEU A 817 6.35 -5.74 -5.07
N TRP A 818 6.27 -6.47 -3.96
CA TRP A 818 7.30 -6.43 -2.92
C TRP A 818 8.14 -7.70 -2.91
N ILE A 819 9.45 -7.54 -3.15
CA ILE A 819 10.43 -8.64 -3.19
C ILE A 819 11.53 -8.42 -2.14
N GLN A 820 12.28 -9.47 -1.80
CA GLN A 820 13.40 -9.32 -0.86
C GLN A 820 14.68 -8.85 -1.56
N ASN A 821 14.94 -9.37 -2.75
CA ASN A 821 16.06 -9.02 -3.62
C ASN A 821 15.70 -9.33 -5.08
N LEU A 822 16.49 -8.83 -6.04
CA LEU A 822 16.24 -9.02 -7.46
C LEU A 822 16.46 -10.47 -7.91
N GLU A 823 17.35 -11.19 -7.23
CA GLU A 823 17.69 -12.58 -7.56
C GLU A 823 16.50 -13.52 -7.40
N GLN A 824 15.69 -13.38 -6.33
CA GLN A 824 14.48 -14.18 -6.14
C GLN A 824 13.46 -14.00 -7.29
N LEU A 825 13.39 -12.81 -7.88
CA LEU A 825 12.52 -12.56 -9.02
C LEU A 825 13.01 -13.32 -10.26
N VAL A 826 14.33 -13.31 -10.49
CA VAL A 826 14.99 -14.06 -11.57
C VAL A 826 14.83 -15.56 -11.38
N ASP A 827 14.99 -16.08 -10.15
CA ASP A 827 14.82 -17.51 -9.85
C ASP A 827 13.40 -17.98 -10.16
N LYS A 828 12.39 -17.16 -9.85
CA LYS A 828 10.98 -17.49 -10.03
C LYS A 828 10.53 -17.42 -11.49
N TYR A 829 10.84 -16.32 -12.18
CA TYR A 829 10.30 -16.02 -13.51
C TYR A 829 11.28 -16.26 -14.66
N GLY A 830 12.57 -16.44 -14.38
CA GLY A 830 13.64 -16.44 -15.37
C GLY A 830 14.14 -15.02 -15.69
N GLU A 831 15.34 -14.92 -16.25
CA GLU A 831 16.06 -13.65 -16.43
C GLU A 831 15.32 -12.66 -17.33
N ASN A 832 14.90 -13.09 -18.52
CA ASN A 832 14.20 -12.24 -19.50
C ASN A 832 12.86 -11.73 -18.95
N THR A 833 12.04 -12.61 -18.39
CA THR A 833 10.73 -12.28 -17.83
C THR A 833 10.87 -11.36 -16.61
N ALA A 834 11.84 -11.64 -15.73
CA ALA A 834 12.12 -10.81 -14.57
C ALA A 834 12.60 -9.39 -14.97
N ALA A 835 13.41 -9.26 -16.01
CA ALA A 835 13.82 -7.96 -16.55
C ALA A 835 12.60 -7.18 -17.08
N THR A 836 11.74 -7.81 -17.88
CA THR A 836 10.51 -7.19 -18.37
C THR A 836 9.59 -6.73 -17.24
N ILE A 837 9.42 -7.53 -16.19
CA ILE A 837 8.63 -7.15 -15.00
C ILE A 837 9.24 -5.90 -14.33
N GLN A 838 10.57 -5.86 -14.17
CA GLN A 838 11.27 -4.72 -13.55
C GLN A 838 11.17 -3.45 -14.39
N ASP A 839 11.25 -3.56 -15.72
CA ASP A 839 11.23 -2.41 -16.63
C ASP A 839 9.82 -1.81 -16.77
N ASN A 840 8.78 -2.63 -16.63
CA ASN A 840 7.38 -2.15 -16.56
C ASN A 840 7.01 -1.54 -15.20
N CYS A 841 7.89 -1.62 -14.19
CA CYS A 841 7.73 -0.93 -12.91
C CYS A 841 8.42 0.43 -12.94
N SER A 842 7.64 1.49 -13.13
CA SER A 842 8.14 2.85 -13.24
C SER A 842 8.55 3.47 -11.89
N LEU A 843 8.01 2.96 -10.78
CA LEU A 843 8.47 3.31 -9.43
C LEU A 843 9.25 2.14 -8.85
N LYS A 844 10.49 2.38 -8.43
CA LYS A 844 11.31 1.37 -7.73
C LYS A 844 11.68 1.89 -6.35
N ILE A 845 11.20 1.22 -5.30
CA ILE A 845 11.47 1.59 -3.91
C ILE A 845 12.48 0.62 -3.34
N TYR A 846 13.63 1.13 -2.92
CA TYR A 846 14.64 0.38 -2.18
C TYR A 846 14.60 0.78 -0.72
N VAL A 847 14.29 -0.17 0.15
CA VAL A 847 14.31 0.01 1.61
C VAL A 847 15.65 -0.47 2.15
N LYS A 848 15.94 -1.78 1.99
CA LYS A 848 17.19 -2.39 2.47
C LYS A 848 17.38 -3.79 1.92
N SER A 849 18.58 -4.11 1.45
CA SER A 849 19.00 -5.45 1.05
C SER A 849 20.44 -5.74 1.49
N THR A 850 20.73 -7.01 1.76
CA THR A 850 22.09 -7.52 2.00
C THR A 850 22.74 -8.06 0.73
N SER A 851 22.01 -8.15 -0.39
CA SER A 851 22.57 -8.62 -1.66
C SER A 851 23.47 -7.55 -2.28
N ASP A 852 24.73 -7.92 -2.53
CA ASP A 852 25.69 -7.05 -3.21
C ASP A 852 25.29 -6.75 -4.66
N LYS A 853 24.74 -7.75 -5.38
CA LYS A 853 24.26 -7.56 -6.76
C LYS A 853 23.10 -6.58 -6.83
N THR A 854 22.11 -6.73 -5.94
CA THR A 854 20.98 -5.80 -5.85
C THR A 854 21.46 -4.39 -5.49
N ASN A 855 22.33 -4.26 -4.48
CA ASN A 855 22.83 -2.96 -4.04
C ASN A 855 23.69 -2.26 -5.11
N SER A 856 24.52 -3.03 -5.81
CA SER A 856 25.33 -2.54 -6.94
C SER A 856 24.45 -2.09 -8.11
N ARG A 857 23.35 -2.81 -8.39
CA ARG A 857 22.39 -2.39 -9.42
C ARG A 857 21.71 -1.07 -9.06
N PHE A 858 21.18 -0.94 -7.85
CA PHE A 858 20.52 0.31 -7.41
C PHE A 858 21.50 1.49 -7.34
N SER A 859 22.74 1.26 -6.90
CA SER A 859 23.77 2.29 -6.92
C SER A 859 24.06 2.81 -8.33
N LYS A 860 24.04 1.91 -9.34
CA LYS A 860 24.19 2.29 -10.75
C LYS A 860 22.95 3.00 -11.29
N ASP A 861 21.77 2.50 -10.98
CA ASP A 861 20.49 3.10 -11.42
C ASP A 861 20.25 4.49 -10.79
N LEU A 862 20.85 4.78 -9.63
CA LEU A 862 20.87 6.12 -9.02
C LEU A 862 21.77 7.11 -9.75
N GLY A 863 22.80 6.62 -10.43
CA GLY A 863 23.79 7.45 -11.10
C GLY A 863 24.84 8.05 -10.15
N SER A 864 25.61 8.98 -10.71
CA SER A 864 26.77 9.56 -10.06
C SER A 864 26.87 11.05 -10.31
N ARG A 865 27.43 11.75 -9.34
CA ARG A 865 27.68 13.19 -9.41
C ARG A 865 29.16 13.48 -9.32
N THR A 866 29.56 14.57 -9.96
CA THR A 866 30.89 15.13 -9.79
C THR A 866 30.92 15.91 -8.48
N ILE A 867 31.91 15.64 -7.61
CA ILE A 867 32.13 16.44 -6.39
C ILE A 867 33.43 17.21 -6.48
N THR A 868 33.44 18.45 -6.01
CA THR A 868 34.68 19.23 -5.91
C THR A 868 35.34 18.99 -4.56
N ARG A 869 36.36 18.13 -4.53
CA ARG A 869 37.18 17.87 -3.35
C ARG A 869 38.31 18.89 -3.30
N ARG A 870 38.34 19.67 -2.21
CA ARG A 870 39.38 20.67 -1.97
C ARG A 870 40.31 20.18 -0.89
N ARG A 871 41.58 19.96 -1.22
CA ARG A 871 42.63 19.68 -0.23
C ARG A 871 43.32 20.99 0.11
N ARG A 872 43.18 21.41 1.36
CA ARG A 872 43.91 22.55 1.91
C ARG A 872 45.17 22.02 2.59
N SER A 873 46.35 22.37 2.09
CA SER A 873 47.58 22.28 2.87
C SER A 873 47.83 23.64 3.51
N SER A 874 48.05 23.68 4.83
CA SER A 874 48.41 24.91 5.53
C SER A 874 49.69 24.72 6.32
N ASN A 875 50.70 25.52 6.02
CA ASN A 875 51.76 25.80 6.98
C ASN A 875 51.27 26.92 7.92
N ILE A 876 51.56 26.80 9.22
CA ILE A 876 51.05 27.67 10.30
C ILE A 876 51.40 29.16 10.08
N LEU A 877 52.42 29.46 9.27
CA LEU A 877 52.88 30.81 8.96
C LEU A 877 52.16 31.46 7.75
N ASP A 878 51.39 30.72 6.95
CA ASP A 878 50.86 31.16 5.65
C ASP A 878 49.32 31.15 5.61
N GLU A 879 48.68 31.52 6.72
CA GLU A 879 47.22 31.56 6.88
C GLU A 879 46.53 32.57 5.92
N ALA A 880 47.32 33.48 5.32
CA ALA A 880 46.84 34.47 4.37
C ALA A 880 46.67 33.94 2.93
N ASN A 881 47.31 32.83 2.55
CA ASN A 881 47.21 32.28 1.18
C ASN A 881 47.37 30.75 1.14
N PRO A 882 46.39 29.97 1.62
CA PRO A 882 46.50 28.52 1.62
C PRO A 882 46.55 27.96 0.19
N ASN A 883 47.49 27.04 -0.08
CA ASN A 883 47.51 26.30 -1.33
C ASN A 883 46.33 25.30 -1.32
N VAL A 884 45.36 25.51 -2.20
CA VAL A 884 44.15 24.67 -2.31
C VAL A 884 44.21 23.92 -3.63
N ALA A 885 44.51 22.62 -3.55
CA ALA A 885 44.36 21.73 -4.69
C ALA A 885 42.89 21.34 -4.85
N ILE A 886 42.37 21.43 -6.08
CA ILE A 886 40.99 21.13 -6.44
C ILE A 886 40.99 19.86 -7.29
N GLU A 887 40.29 18.83 -6.82
CA GLU A 887 40.03 17.58 -7.55
C GLU A 887 38.52 17.48 -7.79
N ASN A 888 38.09 17.00 -8.96
CA ASN A 888 36.68 16.79 -9.30
C ASN A 888 36.35 15.30 -9.52
N PRO A 889 36.51 14.40 -8.52
CA PRO A 889 36.26 12.98 -8.73
C PRO A 889 34.77 12.66 -8.91
N ARG A 890 34.51 11.57 -9.64
CA ARG A 890 33.21 10.89 -9.68
C ARG A 890 32.83 10.36 -8.31
N GLN A 891 31.59 10.62 -7.88
CA GLN A 891 31.01 10.05 -6.67
C GLN A 891 29.60 9.52 -6.96
N ASP A 892 29.35 8.24 -6.70
CA ASP A 892 28.00 7.68 -6.74
C ASP A 892 27.09 8.41 -5.73
N LEU A 893 25.83 8.64 -6.07
CA LEU A 893 24.90 9.32 -5.16
C LEU A 893 24.80 8.62 -3.81
N LEU A 894 24.72 7.28 -3.84
CA LEU A 894 24.87 6.39 -2.68
C LEU A 894 25.65 5.17 -3.12
N THR A 895 26.74 4.86 -2.42
CA THR A 895 27.52 3.65 -2.67
C THR A 895 26.73 2.39 -2.27
N PRO A 896 27.05 1.20 -2.82
CA PRO A 896 26.39 -0.05 -2.43
C PRO A 896 26.48 -0.32 -0.92
N THR A 897 27.59 0.08 -0.29
CA THR A 897 27.78 -0.04 1.17
C THR A 897 26.88 0.92 1.96
N GLN A 898 26.63 2.12 1.44
CA GLN A 898 25.68 3.06 2.07
C GLN A 898 24.24 2.56 1.94
N LEU A 899 23.87 2.01 0.77
CA LEU A 899 22.57 1.37 0.55
C LEU A 899 22.33 0.18 1.48
N ALA A 900 23.35 -0.65 1.73
CA ALA A 900 23.25 -1.75 2.69
C ALA A 900 23.07 -1.28 4.15
N LYS A 901 23.47 -0.05 4.46
CA LYS A 901 23.48 0.55 5.81
C LYS A 901 22.35 1.56 6.04
N LEU A 902 21.34 1.61 5.16
CA LEU A 902 20.14 2.41 5.40
C LEU A 902 19.50 2.04 6.75
N GLN A 903 19.03 3.07 7.45
CA GLN A 903 18.35 2.92 8.72
C GLN A 903 16.86 2.64 8.55
N GLU A 904 16.25 2.27 9.66
CA GLU A 904 14.80 2.09 9.76
C GLU A 904 14.07 3.37 9.30
N GLY A 905 13.07 3.19 8.44
CA GLY A 905 12.30 4.28 7.82
C GLY A 905 13.01 5.00 6.67
N GLU A 906 14.31 4.79 6.45
CA GLU A 906 15.01 5.34 5.28
C GLU A 906 14.68 4.51 4.04
N ALA A 907 14.48 5.19 2.91
CA ALA A 907 14.20 4.55 1.63
C ALA A 907 14.69 5.41 0.47
N VAL A 908 15.05 4.75 -0.62
CA VAL A 908 15.43 5.37 -1.88
C VAL A 908 14.38 5.03 -2.93
N ILE A 909 13.89 6.02 -3.66
CA ILE A 909 12.83 5.85 -4.65
C ILE A 909 13.34 6.34 -5.99
N LEU A 910 13.42 5.43 -6.96
CA LEU A 910 13.65 5.74 -8.36
C LEU A 910 12.30 5.94 -9.05
N ARG A 911 12.21 6.96 -9.89
CA ARG A 911 10.99 7.30 -10.62
C ARG A 911 11.27 7.42 -12.11
N GLY A 912 10.53 6.69 -12.92
CA GLY A 912 10.76 6.62 -14.37
C GLY A 912 9.89 7.57 -15.19
N VAL A 913 8.64 7.81 -14.79
CA VAL A 913 7.61 8.36 -15.71
C VAL A 913 7.04 9.71 -15.24
N LYS A 914 7.41 10.18 -14.04
CA LYS A 914 6.94 11.46 -13.48
C LYS A 914 7.61 12.66 -14.17
N GLY A 915 7.18 12.99 -15.39
CA GLY A 915 7.79 14.03 -16.22
C GLY A 915 7.20 15.44 -16.06
N ARG A 916 6.17 15.61 -15.23
CA ARG A 916 5.53 16.92 -14.97
C ARG A 916 5.21 17.14 -13.50
N ASP A 917 5.22 18.41 -13.10
CA ASP A 917 4.74 18.85 -11.79
C ASP A 917 3.22 19.04 -11.76
N ASN A 918 2.65 19.35 -10.59
CA ASN A 918 1.20 19.57 -10.41
C ASN A 918 0.68 20.79 -11.20
N ALA A 919 1.57 21.69 -11.65
CA ALA A 919 1.24 22.83 -12.49
C ALA A 919 1.43 22.55 -14.00
N GLY A 920 1.81 21.32 -14.38
CA GLY A 920 2.01 20.89 -15.76
C GLY A 920 3.37 21.26 -16.37
N ARG A 921 4.31 21.83 -15.60
CA ARG A 921 5.66 22.18 -16.06
C ARG A 921 6.51 20.91 -16.21
N LYS A 922 7.35 20.85 -17.25
CA LYS A 922 8.29 19.75 -17.46
C LYS A 922 9.32 19.72 -16.32
N ILE A 923 9.62 18.53 -15.81
CA ILE A 923 10.60 18.31 -14.74
C ILE A 923 11.53 17.15 -15.10
N THR A 924 12.68 17.09 -14.43
CA THR A 924 13.55 15.93 -14.43
C THR A 924 13.11 14.93 -13.35
N THR A 925 13.27 13.64 -13.64
CA THR A 925 12.87 12.54 -12.77
C THR A 925 13.96 12.19 -11.74
N ASP A 926 14.48 13.20 -11.05
CA ASP A 926 15.54 13.04 -10.03
C ASP A 926 15.10 12.02 -8.94
N PRO A 927 15.93 11.05 -8.52
CA PRO A 927 15.58 10.08 -7.49
C PRO A 927 15.28 10.75 -6.13
N ILE A 928 14.47 10.11 -5.30
CA ILE A 928 14.09 10.62 -3.96
C ILE A 928 14.83 9.82 -2.91
N PHE A 929 15.47 10.50 -1.96
CA PHE A 929 16.06 9.88 -0.78
C PHE A 929 15.32 10.33 0.48
N CYS A 930 14.55 9.41 1.05
CA CYS A 930 13.81 9.63 2.30
C CYS A 930 14.73 9.34 3.48
N HIS A 931 15.13 10.37 4.21
CA HIS A 931 16.10 10.24 5.31
C HIS A 931 15.83 11.24 6.43
N GLU A 932 16.30 10.95 7.65
CA GLU A 932 16.13 11.83 8.82
C GLU A 932 14.65 12.26 9.02
N LYS A 933 14.33 13.53 8.76
CA LYS A 933 12.99 14.12 8.97
C LYS A 933 11.95 13.66 7.95
N THR A 934 12.41 13.20 6.79
CA THR A 934 11.56 12.73 5.69
C THR A 934 11.44 11.21 5.62
N SER A 935 12.01 10.51 6.61
CA SER A 935 11.87 9.05 6.74
C SER A 935 10.42 8.62 6.94
N PHE A 936 10.11 7.41 6.50
CA PHE A 936 8.80 6.81 6.64
C PHE A 936 8.57 6.35 8.09
N PRO A 937 7.53 6.85 8.78
CA PRO A 937 7.17 6.34 10.08
C PRO A 937 6.61 4.93 9.93
N TYR A 938 6.87 4.08 10.91
CA TYR A 938 6.30 2.74 10.97
C TYR A 938 4.85 2.80 11.46
N ARG A 939 3.99 1.93 10.93
CA ARG A 939 2.55 1.86 11.23
C ARG A 939 2.29 1.86 12.73
N TYR A 940 3.00 1.04 13.53
CA TYR A 940 2.82 1.06 14.98
C TYR A 940 3.11 2.41 15.66
N MET A 941 3.73 3.41 15.01
CA MET A 941 3.94 4.73 15.60
C MET A 941 2.69 5.62 15.51
N PHE A 942 1.82 5.42 14.51
CA PHE A 942 0.73 6.36 14.26
C PHE A 942 -0.61 5.74 13.81
N LEU A 943 -0.62 4.49 13.33
CA LEU A 943 -1.79 3.76 12.81
C LEU A 943 -2.22 2.59 13.73
N GLN A 944 -1.99 2.68 15.04
CA GLN A 944 -2.32 1.60 15.98
C GLN A 944 -3.83 1.38 16.11
N GLU A 945 -4.65 2.43 16.02
CA GLU A 945 -6.12 2.33 16.11
C GLU A 945 -6.75 1.80 14.82
N GLU A 946 -6.17 2.16 13.68
CA GLU A 946 -6.63 1.74 12.36
C GLU A 946 -6.19 0.32 12.01
N PHE A 947 -5.03 -0.14 12.49
CA PHE A 947 -4.52 -1.47 12.20
C PHE A 947 -4.11 -2.16 13.51
N ASP A 948 -5.04 -2.91 14.09
CA ASP A 948 -4.87 -3.54 15.40
C ASP A 948 -4.33 -4.97 15.28
N GLN A 949 -3.08 -5.18 15.68
CA GLN A 949 -2.45 -6.50 15.67
C GLN A 949 -2.87 -7.41 16.84
N ALA A 950 -3.65 -6.92 17.80
CA ALA A 950 -4.19 -7.77 18.86
C ALA A 950 -5.35 -8.65 18.36
N MET A 951 -5.96 -8.30 17.23
CA MET A 951 -7.03 -9.09 16.63
C MET A 951 -6.51 -10.44 16.14
N THR A 952 -7.27 -11.48 16.46
CA THR A 952 -7.05 -12.84 15.97
C THR A 952 -8.12 -13.21 14.94
N LEU A 953 -7.91 -14.32 14.21
CA LEU A 953 -8.91 -14.83 13.27
C LEU A 953 -10.24 -15.16 13.97
N ALA A 954 -10.21 -15.54 15.24
CA ALA A 954 -11.41 -15.86 16.02
C ALA A 954 -12.31 -14.63 16.26
N ASP A 955 -11.75 -13.42 16.20
CA ASP A 955 -12.49 -12.17 16.37
C ASP A 955 -13.19 -11.72 15.08
N ILE A 956 -13.01 -12.44 13.97
CA ILE A 956 -13.48 -12.04 12.65
C ILE A 956 -14.61 -12.96 12.18
N PRO A 957 -15.82 -12.43 11.92
CA PRO A 957 -16.90 -13.22 11.37
C PRO A 957 -16.66 -13.47 9.87
N VAL A 958 -16.08 -14.61 9.53
CA VAL A 958 -15.91 -15.05 8.15
C VAL A 958 -17.14 -15.84 7.70
N GLU A 959 -17.85 -15.32 6.70
CA GLU A 959 -18.92 -16.05 6.03
C GLU A 959 -18.32 -17.02 5.00
N SER A 960 -18.59 -18.31 5.17
CA SER A 960 -18.00 -19.38 4.36
C SER A 960 -19.10 -20.30 3.86
N ALA A 961 -19.47 -20.16 2.59
CA ALA A 961 -20.56 -20.93 1.98
C ALA A 961 -20.32 -22.45 1.99
N HIS A 962 -19.06 -22.88 2.03
CA HIS A 962 -18.68 -24.30 2.00
C HIS A 962 -18.49 -24.94 3.37
N ARG A 963 -18.52 -24.18 4.48
CA ARG A 963 -18.15 -24.68 5.82
C ARG A 963 -18.96 -25.90 6.24
N ASN A 964 -20.27 -25.83 6.02
CA ASN A 964 -21.22 -26.88 6.37
C ASN A 964 -21.65 -27.70 5.14
N LEU A 965 -20.95 -27.57 4.01
CA LEU A 965 -21.28 -28.33 2.80
C LEU A 965 -20.93 -29.80 3.01
N GLU A 966 -21.93 -30.67 2.86
CA GLU A 966 -21.69 -32.09 2.70
C GLU A 966 -21.37 -32.36 1.23
N LEU A 967 -20.24 -33.02 1.00
CA LEU A 967 -19.73 -33.22 -0.36
C LEU A 967 -20.58 -34.19 -1.18
N GLN A 968 -21.48 -34.93 -0.52
CA GLN A 968 -22.44 -35.81 -1.18
C GLN A 968 -23.55 -35.03 -1.87
N ASP A 969 -23.93 -33.86 -1.35
CA ASP A 969 -24.99 -33.01 -1.91
C ASP A 969 -24.63 -32.50 -3.32
N VAL A 970 -23.35 -32.20 -3.52
CA VAL A 970 -22.81 -31.75 -4.81
C VAL A 970 -22.21 -32.90 -5.62
N ALA A 971 -22.19 -34.14 -5.11
CA ALA A 971 -21.60 -35.27 -5.81
C ALA A 971 -22.45 -35.73 -6.98
N VAL A 972 -21.77 -36.15 -8.06
CA VAL A 972 -22.39 -36.88 -9.16
C VAL A 972 -21.89 -38.31 -9.10
N GLY A 973 -22.77 -39.26 -8.77
CA GLY A 973 -22.41 -40.68 -8.76
C GLY A 973 -22.09 -41.15 -10.17
N ALA A 974 -20.83 -41.43 -10.47
CA ALA A 974 -20.38 -41.72 -11.83
C ALA A 974 -21.04 -42.98 -12.41
N LYS A 975 -21.27 -44.01 -11.58
CA LYS A 975 -22.00 -45.23 -11.96
C LYS A 975 -23.47 -44.96 -12.31
N LYS A 976 -24.16 -44.16 -11.50
CA LYS A 976 -25.55 -43.76 -11.77
C LYS A 976 -25.63 -42.95 -13.05
N LEU A 977 -24.71 -42.01 -13.24
CA LEU A 977 -24.62 -41.21 -14.46
C LEU A 977 -24.35 -42.07 -15.70
N PHE A 978 -23.45 -43.05 -15.60
CA PHE A 978 -23.17 -44.01 -16.67
C PHE A 978 -24.43 -44.79 -17.08
N ASN A 979 -25.16 -45.33 -16.10
CA ASN A 979 -26.41 -46.05 -16.35
C ASN A 979 -27.49 -45.12 -16.94
N ASN A 980 -27.65 -43.92 -16.40
CA ASN A 980 -28.62 -42.92 -16.90
C ASN A 980 -28.39 -42.57 -18.37
N ILE A 981 -27.12 -42.51 -18.82
CA ILE A 981 -26.80 -42.25 -20.22
C ILE A 981 -27.12 -43.44 -21.12
N ILE A 982 -26.88 -44.67 -20.66
CA ILE A 982 -27.25 -45.88 -21.41
C ILE A 982 -28.78 -45.94 -21.55
N ASP A 983 -29.52 -45.74 -20.46
CA ASP A 983 -30.98 -45.67 -20.45
C ASP A 983 -31.49 -44.60 -21.44
N TRP A 984 -30.92 -43.40 -21.37
CA TRP A 984 -31.31 -42.29 -22.24
C TRP A 984 -31.06 -42.61 -23.71
N ARG A 985 -29.91 -43.22 -24.04
CA ARG A 985 -29.62 -43.72 -25.38
C ARG A 985 -30.65 -44.75 -25.83
N LEU A 986 -30.94 -45.76 -25.01
CA LEU A 986 -31.87 -46.84 -25.37
C LEU A 986 -33.27 -46.28 -25.65
N GLN A 987 -33.75 -45.33 -24.83
CA GLN A 987 -35.02 -44.64 -25.05
C GLN A 987 -35.04 -43.81 -26.34
N LEU A 988 -33.93 -43.17 -26.70
CA LEU A 988 -33.80 -42.41 -27.96
C LEU A 988 -33.71 -43.32 -29.20
N MET A 989 -33.25 -44.56 -29.03
CA MET A 989 -33.08 -45.52 -30.11
C MET A 989 -34.28 -46.45 -30.30
N SER A 990 -35.12 -46.64 -29.26
CA SER A 990 -36.34 -47.45 -29.37
C SER A 990 -37.36 -46.82 -30.31
N SER A 991 -37.87 -47.61 -31.26
CA SER A 991 -38.91 -47.22 -32.23
C SER A 991 -40.31 -47.10 -31.62
N VAL A 992 -40.49 -47.50 -30.37
CA VAL A 992 -41.73 -47.33 -29.60
C VAL A 992 -41.75 -45.90 -29.09
N GLY A 993 -42.23 -45.01 -29.94
CA GLY A 993 -42.41 -43.60 -29.61
C GLY A 993 -43.21 -43.44 -28.32
N SER A 994 -42.80 -42.47 -27.52
CA SER A 994 -43.67 -41.92 -26.49
C SER A 994 -45.02 -41.57 -27.14
N ASN A 995 -46.11 -42.14 -26.63
CA ASN A 995 -47.48 -41.78 -27.06
C ASN A 995 -47.82 -40.28 -26.79
N THR A 996 -46.84 -39.49 -26.34
CA THR A 996 -46.93 -38.09 -25.92
C THR A 996 -46.17 -37.11 -26.81
N GLY A 997 -45.37 -37.59 -27.79
CA GLY A 997 -44.64 -36.71 -28.73
C GLY A 997 -43.44 -35.95 -28.13
N GLU A 998 -43.09 -36.17 -26.87
CA GLU A 998 -41.89 -35.60 -26.23
C GLU A 998 -40.67 -36.51 -26.41
N LEU A 999 -39.52 -35.91 -26.72
CA LEU A 999 -38.23 -36.60 -26.77
C LEU A 999 -37.83 -37.10 -25.37
N PRO A 1000 -37.23 -38.30 -25.25
CA PRO A 1000 -36.68 -38.81 -23.99
C PRO A 1000 -35.70 -37.83 -23.35
N LYS A 1001 -35.80 -37.66 -22.03
CA LYS A 1001 -34.99 -36.71 -21.24
C LYS A 1001 -34.01 -37.47 -20.34
N LEU A 1002 -32.84 -36.88 -20.10
CA LEU A 1002 -31.85 -37.41 -19.15
C LEU A 1002 -32.41 -37.39 -17.72
N LYS A 1003 -32.37 -38.53 -17.03
CA LYS A 1003 -32.77 -38.64 -15.61
C LYS A 1003 -31.91 -37.73 -14.71
N THR A 1004 -32.56 -37.04 -13.78
CA THR A 1004 -31.92 -36.21 -12.75
C THR A 1004 -31.20 -37.07 -11.69
N ARG A 1005 -30.38 -36.46 -10.82
CA ARG A 1005 -29.74 -37.19 -9.71
C ARG A 1005 -30.74 -37.69 -8.67
N TYR A 1006 -31.82 -36.94 -8.46
CA TYR A 1006 -32.90 -37.27 -7.54
C TYR A 1006 -33.86 -38.23 -8.25
N ASP A 1007 -33.98 -39.47 -7.76
CA ASP A 1007 -34.97 -40.38 -8.31
C ASP A 1007 -36.38 -39.86 -7.97
N ALA A 1008 -37.30 -39.92 -8.93
CA ALA A 1008 -38.72 -39.62 -8.71
C ALA A 1008 -39.40 -40.60 -7.71
N THR A 1009 -38.67 -41.62 -7.26
CA THR A 1009 -39.06 -42.59 -6.24
C THR A 1009 -38.11 -42.52 -5.05
N SER A 1010 -38.05 -41.37 -4.38
CA SER A 1010 -37.91 -41.41 -2.93
C SER A 1010 -39.33 -41.44 -2.40
N PRO A 1011 -39.80 -42.51 -1.71
CA PRO A 1011 -41.00 -42.36 -0.92
C PRO A 1011 -40.71 -41.17 -0.02
N GLN A 1012 -41.60 -40.18 0.01
CA GLN A 1012 -41.64 -39.28 1.15
C GLN A 1012 -41.46 -40.18 2.37
N GLN A 1013 -40.42 -39.96 3.17
CA GLN A 1013 -40.27 -40.67 4.43
C GLN A 1013 -41.56 -40.40 5.20
N GLN A 1014 -42.52 -41.32 5.07
CA GLN A 1014 -43.72 -41.32 5.89
C GLN A 1014 -43.17 -41.54 7.27
N ARG A 1015 -43.14 -40.46 8.06
CA ARG A 1015 -42.86 -40.55 9.48
C ARG A 1015 -43.97 -41.41 10.05
N PHE A 1016 -43.70 -42.69 10.21
CA PHE A 1016 -44.60 -43.59 10.92
C PHE A 1016 -44.68 -43.08 12.35
N THR A 1017 -45.88 -42.68 12.77
CA THR A 1017 -46.11 -42.10 14.09
C THR A 1017 -46.22 -43.20 15.16
N SER A 1018 -46.33 -44.45 14.74
CA SER A 1018 -46.35 -45.63 15.61
C SER A 1018 -45.68 -46.85 14.96
N PRO A 1019 -45.20 -47.81 15.77
CA PRO A 1019 -44.70 -49.10 15.26
C PRO A 1019 -45.73 -49.89 14.45
N GLY A 1020 -47.03 -49.69 14.70
CA GLY A 1020 -48.11 -50.38 13.97
C GLY A 1020 -48.24 -49.95 12.51
N GLU A 1021 -48.05 -48.65 12.21
CA GLU A 1021 -48.07 -48.14 10.83
C GLU A 1021 -46.87 -48.66 10.02
N MET A 1022 -45.73 -48.83 10.67
CA MET A 1022 -44.51 -49.37 10.05
C MET A 1022 -44.68 -50.85 9.67
N ILE A 1023 -45.30 -51.64 10.56
CA ILE A 1023 -45.58 -53.06 10.31
C ILE A 1023 -46.61 -53.22 9.19
N GLN A 1024 -47.65 -52.37 9.15
CA GLN A 1024 -48.66 -52.42 8.10
C GLN A 1024 -48.10 -52.02 6.72
N ALA A 1025 -47.19 -51.05 6.67
CA ALA A 1025 -46.49 -50.67 5.45
C ALA A 1025 -45.54 -51.80 4.96
N ALA A 1026 -44.82 -52.45 5.88
CA ALA A 1026 -43.95 -53.58 5.55
C ALA A 1026 -44.74 -54.80 5.04
N ILE A 1027 -45.93 -55.07 5.59
CA ILE A 1027 -46.80 -56.15 5.09
C ILE A 1027 -47.31 -55.84 3.68
N ASN A 1028 -47.67 -54.59 3.40
CA ASN A 1028 -48.18 -54.20 2.08
C ASN A 1028 -47.10 -54.28 0.99
N ASP A 1029 -45.84 -53.94 1.29
CA ASP A 1029 -44.72 -54.07 0.35
C ASP A 1029 -44.45 -55.53 -0.03
N VAL A 1030 -44.50 -56.44 0.96
CA VAL A 1030 -44.29 -57.88 0.75
C VAL A 1030 -45.43 -58.53 -0.04
N VAL A 1031 -46.66 -58.04 0.09
CA VAL A 1031 -47.83 -58.57 -0.64
C VAL A 1031 -47.86 -58.12 -2.10
N THR A 1032 -47.20 -57.01 -2.45
CA THR A 1032 -47.13 -56.52 -3.83
C THR A 1032 -46.05 -57.15 -4.71
N GLU A 1033 -45.06 -57.84 -4.13
CA GLU A 1033 -43.99 -58.52 -4.89
C GLU A 1033 -44.35 -59.93 -5.37
N SER A 1034 -45.52 -60.48 -5.02
CA SER A 1034 -45.89 -61.88 -5.35
C SER A 1034 -47.05 -62.03 -6.35
N SER A 1035 -47.19 -61.14 -7.35
CA SER A 1035 -48.17 -61.34 -8.41
C SER A 1035 -47.69 -60.90 -9.80
N SER A 1036 -46.74 -61.66 -10.36
CA SER A 1036 -46.67 -61.86 -11.81
C SER A 1036 -45.77 -63.05 -12.12
N ASP A 1037 -46.35 -63.98 -12.89
CA ASP A 1037 -45.74 -65.12 -13.57
C ASP A 1037 -45.45 -66.36 -12.72
N PHE A 1038 -46.29 -67.39 -12.86
CA PHE A 1038 -45.82 -68.74 -13.20
C PHE A 1038 -46.98 -69.61 -13.71
N GLU A 1039 -46.72 -70.30 -14.83
CA GLU A 1039 -47.60 -71.21 -15.56
C GLU A 1039 -47.91 -72.49 -14.78
N ASP A 1040 -49.08 -73.07 -15.09
CA ASP A 1040 -49.56 -74.38 -14.66
C ASP A 1040 -48.49 -75.48 -14.82
N TYR A 1041 -48.05 -76.08 -13.71
CA TYR A 1041 -47.64 -77.49 -13.70
C TYR A 1041 -47.98 -78.13 -12.35
N ASP A 1042 -48.85 -79.12 -12.45
CA ASP A 1042 -49.35 -80.00 -11.40
C ASP A 1042 -48.26 -80.98 -10.97
N PHE A 1043 -47.84 -80.99 -9.70
CA PHE A 1043 -47.22 -82.17 -9.07
C PHE A 1043 -47.38 -82.16 -7.55
N SER A 1044 -47.80 -83.32 -7.08
CA SER A 1044 -48.13 -83.74 -5.72
C SER A 1044 -46.94 -83.88 -4.76
N ASP A 1045 -47.30 -83.83 -3.47
CA ASP A 1045 -46.74 -84.60 -2.35
C ASP A 1045 -45.43 -84.19 -1.65
N ASN A 1046 -45.64 -83.73 -0.42
CA ASN A 1046 -45.13 -84.28 0.85
C ASN A 1046 -43.63 -84.26 1.21
N TYR A 1047 -43.42 -83.68 2.40
CA TYR A 1047 -42.54 -84.11 3.50
C TYR A 1047 -41.03 -84.15 3.22
N ALA A 1048 -40.29 -83.23 3.82
CA ALA A 1048 -39.71 -83.37 5.17
C ALA A 1048 -38.39 -84.13 5.14
N ASP A 1049 -37.33 -83.37 5.38
CA ASP A 1049 -36.07 -83.78 6.00
C ASP A 1049 -35.19 -82.52 6.00
N LEU A 1050 -34.38 -82.18 6.97
CA LEU A 1050 -34.15 -82.61 8.34
C LEU A 1050 -33.17 -81.54 8.84
N PHE A 1051 -33.39 -81.06 10.05
CA PHE A 1051 -32.43 -80.24 10.78
C PHE A 1051 -31.10 -80.99 10.98
N GLU A 1052 -29.98 -80.26 11.00
CA GLU A 1052 -28.88 -80.38 11.98
C GLU A 1052 -27.74 -79.40 11.57
N ASP A 1053 -27.55 -78.30 12.32
CA ASP A 1053 -26.59 -78.11 13.44
C ASP A 1053 -25.16 -77.83 12.94
N ASN A 1054 -24.42 -76.76 13.30
CA ASN A 1054 -24.14 -76.14 14.60
C ASN A 1054 -23.67 -74.67 14.38
N VAL A 1055 -24.11 -73.65 15.13
CA VAL A 1055 -23.54 -73.14 16.40
C VAL A 1055 -22.03 -72.87 16.35
N ILE A 1056 -21.62 -71.59 16.19
CA ILE A 1056 -21.32 -70.58 17.25
C ILE A 1056 -21.54 -69.19 16.65
#